data_AF-A0A932JRI7-F1
#
_entry.id   AF-A0A932JRI7-F1
#
_cell.length_a   1.000
_cell.length_b   1.000
_cell.length_c   1.000
_cell.angle_alpha   90.00
_cell.angle_beta   90.00
_cell.angle_gamma   90.00
#
_symmetry.space_group_name_H-M   'P 1'
#
loop_
_entity.id
_entity.type
_entity.pdbx_description
1 polymer ?
#
loop_
_entity_poly.entity_id
_entity_poly.type
_entity_poly.pdbx_seq_one_letter_code
_entity_poly.pdbx_strand_id
1 'polypeptide(L)'
;MSVPEILVAALLSLPAAAAASESVGAADLIRPLLGRARAAEADLAIRADRWESPTTLEPVEALLRSPLDVPEAAGRRRAGPTGTLSEALLSAAGSAGFAWDRVLADVGPGVKPPRAVKDEGLRRALRRLAGSLQRARSEVDAGLASLKPGLRERVLGAMTALVLGDDPPEGGTEAAFETAGAFDPLPLIVAAHDLAWTIDEVLPALREAALGAVFTGRLRWETPGGVILLSGKQDDVFSDVDLEGVDVLVDLGGRSRYLASPALAGPGQVRVVVDMSHELTMERPNGAAGSATLGVALFVAPEPGTKTVRAGDFSLGAGLFGVGAAWLAGPLSVDAGRFSLGAGAFGVGVMVAAGDGSRLVSDLSSQGYGTTRGAGLFVLRGSGGKAECGLRRPDARESLGLLSLCQGVGLGPRAFAAGGVGTALVSGSSNSLRASYMAQGMGYWHGLGRLLIHGDGNRLQARRYAQGAGVHTAVGLLAVEGSRNEARTWGVGPGFGWDYGVGWLDVAGDDNVLAAEWASGRGDIDGHGFVAVRGERNRLALAGAAAGALRRNAPSYAFAAATGTGNILKTPEPDPWGADGGFTHDAALAAPPAEWPTVDREPFAEADARRVLKRVLAAELLPARERLAAWLSAMANAGLESHVPLTVAERILQDGTDAPGLLPSLVTVERFDELVWARLLLSAGGRRGARATAVELSVAKGQRRAVLAGMLSVFGNGAAETALATLADPDWRVRRAAAISLGILLDRETGDEPGRLVLLAEAERLCGKSAPEESFARLGSQRLGAYLQTLASDPDSSREDFIRVFRAAEGRVLDRLPIGHHAAREFAAVLAGRSRAACQALSKQGEEAEALVGPAAGAARRLLDDPEPEVVQAALTALAQLGRPEDAGLVAARLSDPSAMLREAAAGGLGRMGVAALSEIARALAAPEPALRALGALAAAQSSDPAGLALLDGAFKDAEAAVRGTAVAALFAVQDPLKPRRKDFGPALRLLAAEDPDPVVRSAAARAMAAVGG
;
A
#
# COMPACT_ATOMS: atom_id res chain seq x y z
N MET A 1 48.96 -52.64 -12.22
CA MET A 1 48.16 -51.67 -13.01
C MET A 1 48.16 -50.37 -12.23
N SER A 2 48.97 -49.40 -12.63
CA SER A 2 49.33 -48.25 -11.77
C SER A 2 48.53 -47.01 -12.16
N VAL A 3 47.54 -46.64 -11.33
CA VAL A 3 47.42 -45.43 -10.47
C VAL A 3 47.13 -43.99 -11.01
N PRO A 4 47.00 -43.63 -12.31
CA PRO A 4 46.43 -42.31 -12.64
C PRO A 4 45.20 -42.27 -13.57
N GLU A 5 44.35 -43.31 -13.60
CA GLU A 5 43.05 -43.24 -14.32
C GLU A 5 41.81 -43.21 -13.40
N ILE A 6 41.98 -43.38 -12.08
CA ILE A 6 40.89 -43.28 -11.10
C ILE A 6 40.70 -41.84 -10.58
N LEU A 7 41.65 -40.93 -10.86
CA LEU A 7 41.61 -39.56 -10.33
C LEU A 7 40.85 -38.52 -11.18
N VAL A 8 40.33 -38.89 -12.36
CA VAL A 8 39.56 -37.95 -13.22
C VAL A 8 38.05 -38.23 -13.18
N ALA A 9 37.61 -39.42 -12.74
CA ALA A 9 36.19 -39.75 -12.57
C ALA A 9 35.66 -39.58 -11.13
N ALA A 10 36.54 -39.30 -10.15
CA ALA A 10 36.16 -39.05 -8.75
C ALA A 10 36.16 -37.55 -8.36
N LEU A 11 36.31 -36.65 -9.34
CA LEU A 11 36.16 -35.19 -9.18
C LEU A 11 34.79 -34.67 -9.65
N LEU A 12 33.85 -35.56 -10.00
CA LEU A 12 32.47 -35.23 -10.40
C LEU A 12 31.39 -35.80 -9.45
N SER A 13 31.76 -36.22 -8.25
CA SER A 13 30.81 -36.76 -7.28
C SER A 13 31.27 -36.58 -5.83
N LEU A 14 31.54 -35.33 -5.43
CA LEU A 14 31.48 -34.91 -4.03
C LEU A 14 30.83 -33.51 -3.96
N PRO A 15 29.89 -33.29 -3.02
CA PRO A 15 29.16 -32.05 -2.89
C PRO A 15 30.08 -30.97 -2.30
N ALA A 16 30.75 -30.22 -3.16
CA ALA A 16 31.30 -28.91 -2.83
C ALA A 16 30.18 -27.86 -2.89
N ALA A 17 29.17 -28.00 -2.04
CA ALA A 17 28.09 -27.03 -1.89
C ALA A 17 27.53 -27.08 -0.47
N ALA A 18 28.36 -26.78 0.52
CA ALA A 18 27.90 -26.57 1.90
C ALA A 18 28.64 -25.42 2.61
N ALA A 19 29.38 -24.58 1.88
CA ALA A 19 30.12 -23.47 2.50
C ALA A 19 30.14 -22.18 1.65
N ALA A 20 29.23 -22.04 0.67
CA ALA A 20 29.12 -20.85 -0.17
C ALA A 20 27.72 -20.19 -0.14
N SER A 21 26.78 -20.69 0.67
CA SER A 21 25.39 -20.19 0.67
C SER A 21 25.10 -19.08 1.68
N GLU A 22 26.07 -18.63 2.48
CA GLU A 22 25.86 -17.59 3.50
C GLU A 22 26.09 -16.14 3.00
N SER A 23 26.56 -15.93 1.76
CA SER A 23 26.97 -14.60 1.26
C SER A 23 26.03 -13.93 0.24
N VAL A 24 24.98 -14.59 -0.24
CA VAL A 24 24.10 -14.05 -1.30
C VAL A 24 22.84 -13.44 -0.70
N GLY A 25 22.63 -12.13 -0.91
CA GLY A 25 21.46 -11.40 -0.43
C GLY A 25 20.19 -11.70 -1.23
N ALA A 26 19.02 -11.32 -0.69
CA ALA A 26 17.74 -11.47 -1.39
C ALA A 26 17.73 -10.78 -2.77
N ALA A 27 18.26 -9.55 -2.84
CA ALA A 27 18.36 -8.77 -4.07
C ALA A 27 19.29 -9.42 -5.11
N ASP A 28 20.38 -10.03 -4.66
CA ASP A 28 21.34 -10.71 -5.54
C ASP A 28 20.72 -11.89 -6.29
N LEU A 29 19.69 -12.52 -5.73
CA LEU A 29 18.94 -13.59 -6.39
C LEU A 29 18.00 -13.05 -7.49
N ILE A 30 17.53 -11.81 -7.37
CA ILE A 30 16.60 -11.18 -8.30
C ILE A 30 17.32 -10.57 -9.50
N ARG A 31 18.48 -9.94 -9.29
CA ARG A 31 19.24 -9.22 -10.34
C ARG A 31 19.41 -10.02 -11.64
N PRO A 32 19.75 -11.32 -11.64
CA PRO A 32 19.91 -12.09 -12.87
C PRO A 32 18.61 -12.29 -13.67
N LEU A 33 17.44 -12.11 -13.05
CA LEU A 33 16.13 -12.31 -13.68
C LEU A 33 15.64 -11.06 -14.43
N LEU A 34 16.16 -9.87 -14.12
CA LEU A 34 15.69 -8.60 -14.72
C LEU A 34 15.77 -8.63 -16.26
N GLY A 35 16.88 -9.14 -16.79
CA GLY A 35 17.09 -9.24 -18.24
C GLY A 35 16.05 -10.13 -18.95
N ARG A 36 15.48 -11.14 -18.26
CA ARG A 36 14.44 -12.01 -18.83
C ARG A 36 13.11 -11.27 -19.03
N ALA A 37 12.84 -10.26 -18.20
CA ALA A 37 11.70 -9.36 -18.32
C ALA A 37 12.01 -8.08 -19.12
N ARG A 38 13.18 -8.03 -19.80
CA ARG A 38 13.65 -6.85 -20.56
C ARG A 38 13.75 -5.57 -19.73
N ALA A 39 14.01 -5.72 -18.42
CA ALA A 39 14.11 -4.65 -17.45
C ALA A 39 15.55 -4.48 -16.94
N ALA A 40 15.89 -3.27 -16.53
CA ALA A 40 17.05 -2.94 -15.72
C ALA A 40 16.62 -2.49 -14.31
N GLU A 41 17.56 -2.38 -13.37
CA GLU A 41 17.25 -1.90 -12.02
C GLU A 41 16.62 -0.50 -12.02
N ALA A 42 17.07 0.38 -12.92
CA ALA A 42 16.53 1.72 -13.07
C ALA A 42 15.05 1.74 -13.52
N ASP A 43 14.58 0.70 -14.20
CA ASP A 43 13.17 0.59 -14.63
C ASP A 43 12.23 0.24 -13.46
N LEU A 44 12.77 -0.18 -12.31
CA LEU A 44 12.00 -0.45 -11.10
C LEU A 44 11.76 0.81 -10.27
N ALA A 45 12.49 1.90 -10.55
CA ALA A 45 12.47 3.09 -9.71
C ALA A 45 11.10 3.79 -9.74
N ILE A 46 10.55 4.02 -8.55
CA ILE A 46 9.30 4.75 -8.38
C ILE A 46 9.62 6.18 -7.95
N ARG A 47 9.16 7.15 -8.75
CA ARG A 47 9.39 8.58 -8.52
C ARG A 47 8.49 9.14 -7.43
N ALA A 48 9.11 9.80 -6.45
CA ALA A 48 8.44 10.45 -5.32
C ALA A 48 7.64 11.72 -5.71
N ASP A 49 8.10 12.47 -6.71
CA ASP A 49 7.54 13.77 -7.11
C ASP A 49 6.23 13.67 -7.94
N ARG A 50 5.75 12.44 -8.16
CA ARG A 50 4.46 12.16 -8.78
C ARG A 50 3.29 12.72 -7.96
N TRP A 51 3.46 12.79 -6.64
CA TRP A 51 2.48 13.29 -5.70
C TRP A 51 3.09 14.36 -4.80
N GLU A 52 2.39 15.48 -4.62
CA GLU A 52 2.70 16.52 -3.63
C GLU A 52 2.11 16.07 -2.28
N SER A 53 2.64 14.98 -1.72
CA SER A 53 2.22 14.52 -0.40
C SER A 53 3.01 15.26 0.68
N PRO A 54 2.37 15.96 1.64
CA PRO A 54 3.10 16.54 2.73
C PRO A 54 3.69 15.44 3.62
N THR A 55 4.75 15.79 4.34
CA THR A 55 5.36 14.97 5.39
C THR A 55 5.93 13.61 4.94
N THR A 56 6.38 13.47 3.69
CA THR A 56 7.08 12.27 3.23
C THR A 56 8.35 12.01 4.06
N LEU A 57 8.72 10.74 4.19
CA LEU A 57 9.90 10.30 4.92
C LEU A 57 10.98 9.89 3.92
N GLU A 58 12.11 10.60 3.93
CA GLU A 58 13.21 10.35 2.99
C GLU A 58 13.70 8.88 2.98
N PRO A 59 13.79 8.16 4.12
CA PRO A 59 14.11 6.73 4.10
C PRO A 59 13.11 5.88 3.29
N VAL A 60 11.84 6.25 3.24
CA VAL A 60 10.81 5.53 2.48
C VAL A 60 10.91 5.89 0.99
N GLU A 61 11.09 7.17 0.67
CA GLU A 61 11.27 7.62 -0.72
C GLU A 61 12.53 7.04 -1.36
N ALA A 62 13.61 6.89 -0.58
CA ALA A 62 14.83 6.22 -1.04
C ALA A 62 14.57 4.75 -1.44
N LEU A 63 13.76 4.02 -0.69
CA LEU A 63 13.40 2.63 -1.00
C LEU A 63 12.48 2.52 -2.22
N LEU A 64 11.61 3.50 -2.46
CA LEU A 64 10.80 3.55 -3.69
C LEU A 64 11.68 3.79 -4.93
N ARG A 65 12.72 4.63 -4.80
CA ARG A 65 13.69 4.85 -5.88
C ARG A 65 14.63 3.67 -6.12
N SER A 66 14.89 2.88 -5.07
CA SER A 66 15.73 1.67 -5.14
C SER A 66 15.01 0.45 -4.54
N PRO A 67 14.00 -0.13 -5.23
CA PRO A 67 13.20 -1.24 -4.67
C PRO A 67 13.99 -2.48 -4.27
N LEU A 68 15.17 -2.70 -4.87
CA LEU A 68 16.04 -3.83 -4.53
C LEU A 68 16.80 -3.66 -3.19
N ASP A 69 16.83 -2.46 -2.62
CA ASP A 69 17.51 -2.19 -1.34
C ASP A 69 16.63 -2.54 -0.12
N VAL A 70 15.34 -2.82 -0.34
CA VAL A 70 14.35 -3.07 0.72
C VAL A 70 14.76 -4.19 1.69
N PRO A 71 15.24 -5.38 1.24
CA PRO A 71 15.66 -6.43 2.16
C PRO A 71 16.89 -6.03 2.99
N GLU A 72 17.84 -5.29 2.41
CA GLU A 72 19.06 -4.85 3.10
C GLU A 72 18.78 -3.76 4.14
N ALA A 73 17.83 -2.87 3.85
CA ALA A 73 17.34 -1.88 4.80
C ALA A 73 16.67 -2.53 6.04
N ALA A 74 16.24 -3.79 5.93
CA ALA A 74 15.87 -4.62 7.07
C ALA A 74 17.07 -5.37 7.69
N GLY A 75 18.03 -5.81 6.87
CA GLY A 75 19.16 -6.68 7.22
C GLY A 75 20.41 -6.03 7.85
N ARG A 76 20.60 -4.71 7.81
CA ARG A 76 21.67 -4.03 8.60
C ARG A 76 21.51 -4.19 10.12
N ARG A 77 20.44 -4.87 10.56
CA ARG A 77 20.17 -5.31 11.93
C ARG A 77 20.05 -6.84 12.04
N ARG A 78 20.92 -7.62 11.38
CA ARG A 78 21.13 -9.06 11.68
C ARG A 78 21.50 -9.33 13.16
N ALA A 79 21.70 -8.27 13.96
CA ALA A 79 21.36 -8.24 15.37
C ALA A 79 20.17 -7.27 15.56
N GLY A 80 18.95 -7.78 15.85
CA GLY A 80 17.82 -6.96 16.28
C GLY A 80 18.19 -6.15 17.55
N PRO A 81 17.35 -5.19 18.02
CA PRO A 81 17.65 -4.45 19.26
C PRO A 81 18.03 -5.46 20.35
N THR A 82 19.24 -5.33 20.87
CA THR A 82 19.90 -6.21 21.82
C THR A 82 19.23 -6.09 23.18
N GLY A 83 18.11 -6.79 23.35
CA GLY A 83 17.48 -7.04 24.65
C GLY A 83 16.88 -5.85 25.41
N THR A 84 17.21 -4.60 25.11
CA THR A 84 16.93 -3.41 25.94
C THR A 84 15.87 -2.48 25.36
N LEU A 85 15.36 -1.56 26.19
CA LEU A 85 14.34 -0.59 25.78
C LEU A 85 14.93 0.58 24.97
N SER A 86 16.12 1.07 25.36
CA SER A 86 16.78 2.19 24.68
C SER A 86 17.09 1.89 23.21
N GLU A 87 17.54 0.67 22.92
CA GLU A 87 17.84 0.27 21.55
C GLU A 87 16.59 0.05 20.69
N ALA A 88 15.50 -0.41 21.30
CA ALA A 88 14.20 -0.49 20.64
C ALA A 88 13.71 0.92 20.26
N LEU A 89 13.84 1.90 21.16
CA LEU A 89 13.53 3.30 20.88
C LEU A 89 14.41 3.90 19.78
N LEU A 90 15.73 3.71 19.86
CA LEU A 90 16.67 4.14 18.83
C LEU A 90 16.34 3.50 17.47
N SER A 91 15.94 2.22 17.49
CA SER A 91 15.51 1.49 16.30
C SER A 91 14.30 2.12 15.64
N ALA A 92 13.24 2.34 16.42
CA ALA A 92 12.00 2.91 15.93
C ALA A 92 12.23 4.33 15.39
N ALA A 93 12.86 5.20 16.17
CA ALA A 93 13.10 6.59 15.79
C ALA A 93 13.97 6.69 14.52
N GLY A 94 15.10 5.96 14.46
CA GLY A 94 15.97 5.98 13.29
C GLY A 94 15.28 5.49 12.01
N SER A 95 14.32 4.57 12.12
CA SER A 95 13.58 4.08 10.95
C SER A 95 12.67 5.14 10.33
N ALA A 96 12.17 6.10 11.11
CA ALA A 96 11.42 7.25 10.62
C ALA A 96 12.32 8.44 10.25
N GLY A 97 13.65 8.25 10.19
CA GLY A 97 14.59 9.29 9.80
C GLY A 97 15.00 10.26 10.91
N PHE A 98 14.61 9.99 12.17
CA PHE A 98 15.09 10.78 13.29
C PHE A 98 16.54 10.42 13.62
N ALA A 99 17.42 11.41 13.62
CA ALA A 99 18.83 11.27 13.97
C ALA A 99 19.24 12.37 14.95
N TRP A 100 20.06 12.01 15.93
CA TRP A 100 20.64 12.95 16.88
C TRP A 100 22.02 12.47 17.32
N ASP A 101 22.90 13.43 17.63
CA ASP A 101 24.17 13.13 18.24
C ASP A 101 23.95 12.71 19.70
N ARG A 102 24.61 11.63 20.11
CA ARG A 102 24.55 11.16 21.50
C ARG A 102 25.22 12.18 22.41
N VAL A 103 24.46 13.10 23.00
CA VAL A 103 24.97 14.01 24.03
C VAL A 103 24.54 13.49 25.40
N LEU A 104 25.38 12.63 25.99
CA LEU A 104 25.27 12.27 27.41
C LEU A 104 26.05 13.32 28.22
N ALA A 105 25.33 14.27 28.83
CA ALA A 105 25.91 15.13 29.85
C ALA A 105 25.97 14.38 31.19
N ASP A 106 27.10 14.47 31.87
CA ASP A 106 27.28 13.91 33.20
C ASP A 106 26.31 14.56 34.20
N VAL A 107 25.98 13.84 35.28
CA VAL A 107 24.99 14.31 36.27
C VAL A 107 25.39 15.69 36.80
N GLY A 108 24.51 16.69 36.67
CA GLY A 108 24.71 17.98 37.32
C GLY A 108 24.96 17.77 38.83
N PRO A 109 26.07 18.28 39.40
CA PRO A 109 26.45 17.99 40.79
C PRO A 109 25.47 18.69 41.74
N GLY A 110 24.47 17.98 42.27
CA GLY A 110 23.53 18.58 43.21
C GLY A 110 22.45 17.68 43.84
N VAL A 111 22.07 16.57 43.20
CA VAL A 111 20.96 15.74 43.70
C VAL A 111 21.41 14.76 44.79
N LYS A 112 20.98 14.99 46.04
CA LYS A 112 21.28 14.12 47.19
C LYS A 112 20.17 13.09 47.39
N PRO A 113 20.44 11.77 47.28
CA PRO A 113 19.44 10.73 47.53
C PRO A 113 18.93 10.77 48.98
N PRO A 114 17.68 10.32 49.23
CA PRO A 114 17.07 10.37 50.56
C PRO A 114 17.90 9.64 51.61
N ARG A 115 17.99 10.20 52.83
CA ARG A 115 18.72 9.55 53.95
C ARG A 115 18.10 8.23 54.40
N ALA A 116 16.80 8.03 54.13
CA ALA A 116 16.08 6.80 54.45
C ALA A 116 16.58 5.58 53.67
N VAL A 117 17.16 5.79 52.48
CA VAL A 117 17.77 4.73 51.67
C VAL A 117 19.24 4.60 52.07
N LYS A 118 19.60 3.48 52.71
CA LYS A 118 20.96 3.22 53.22
C LYS A 118 21.87 2.52 52.21
N ASP A 119 21.30 1.75 51.30
CA ASP A 119 22.06 1.00 50.29
C ASP A 119 22.70 1.93 49.26
N GLU A 120 24.03 1.88 49.11
CA GLU A 120 24.77 2.79 48.22
C GLU A 120 24.54 2.50 46.73
N GLY A 121 24.24 1.25 46.36
CA GLY A 121 23.88 0.87 44.98
C GLY A 121 22.57 1.53 44.56
N LEU A 122 21.53 1.37 45.37
CA LEU A 122 20.22 1.99 45.18
C LEU A 122 20.30 3.51 45.24
N ARG A 123 21.08 4.09 46.16
CA ARG A 123 21.32 5.55 46.21
C ARG A 123 21.94 6.08 44.91
N ARG A 124 22.89 5.34 44.32
CA ARG A 124 23.52 5.70 43.04
C ARG A 124 22.54 5.61 41.88
N ALA A 125 21.75 4.53 41.82
CA ALA A 125 20.70 4.34 40.82
C ALA A 125 19.68 5.48 40.84
N LEU A 126 19.14 5.79 42.03
CA LEU A 126 18.17 6.88 42.23
C LEU A 126 18.74 8.25 41.84
N ARG A 127 20.01 8.53 42.13
CA ARG A 127 20.67 9.76 41.71
C ARG A 127 20.76 9.88 40.19
N ARG A 128 21.12 8.79 39.51
CA ARG A 128 21.21 8.71 38.04
C ARG A 128 19.85 9.01 37.41
N LEU A 129 18.80 8.32 37.89
CA LEU A 129 17.42 8.51 37.44
C LEU A 129 16.94 9.95 37.63
N ALA A 130 17.18 10.56 38.81
CA ALA A 130 16.79 11.94 39.07
C ALA A 130 17.48 12.95 38.14
N GLY A 131 18.77 12.72 37.83
CA GLY A 131 19.50 13.55 36.87
C GLY A 131 18.96 13.45 35.44
N SER A 132 18.64 12.24 34.98
CA SER A 132 18.03 12.04 33.66
C SER A 132 16.61 12.62 33.60
N LEU A 133 15.80 12.46 34.65
CA LEU A 133 14.47 13.07 34.75
C LEU A 133 14.53 14.59 34.58
N GLN A 134 15.48 15.26 35.24
CA GLN A 134 15.64 16.71 35.14
C GLN A 134 15.98 17.16 33.70
N ARG A 135 16.88 16.44 33.02
CA ARG A 135 17.23 16.73 31.62
C ARG A 135 16.05 16.47 30.68
N ALA A 136 15.42 15.31 30.82
CA ALA A 136 14.25 14.94 30.02
C ALA A 136 13.14 15.98 30.14
N ARG A 137 12.92 16.55 31.33
CA ARG A 137 11.95 17.62 31.51
C ARG A 137 12.30 18.88 30.72
N SER A 138 13.57 19.29 30.77
CA SER A 138 14.06 20.44 30.00
C SER A 138 13.86 20.24 28.48
N GLU A 139 14.15 19.05 27.97
CA GLU A 139 13.97 18.72 26.56
C GLU A 139 12.49 18.69 26.14
N VAL A 140 11.62 18.11 26.98
CA VAL A 140 10.17 18.09 26.73
C VAL A 140 9.60 19.51 26.72
N ASP A 141 9.99 20.36 27.68
CA ASP A 141 9.56 21.75 27.74
C ASP A 141 10.06 22.54 26.51
N ALA A 142 11.30 22.30 26.07
CA ALA A 142 11.86 22.91 24.87
C ALA A 142 11.10 22.50 23.60
N GLY A 143 10.81 21.21 23.41
CA GLY A 143 10.05 20.72 22.26
C GLY A 143 8.65 21.32 22.20
N LEU A 144 8.00 21.48 23.36
CA LEU A 144 6.65 22.03 23.45
C LEU A 144 6.54 23.54 23.26
N ALA A 145 7.64 24.28 23.42
CA ALA A 145 7.67 25.72 23.15
C ALA A 145 7.33 26.03 21.68
N SER A 146 7.50 25.07 20.78
CA SER A 146 7.15 25.18 19.35
C SER A 146 5.62 25.22 19.09
N LEU A 147 4.78 24.75 20.03
CA LEU A 147 3.33 24.63 19.88
C LEU A 147 2.56 25.44 20.94
N LYS A 148 1.84 26.48 20.49
CA LYS A 148 0.97 27.30 21.36
C LYS A 148 -0.12 26.45 22.06
N PRO A 149 -0.48 26.73 23.32
CA PRO A 149 -1.40 25.89 24.10
C PRO A 149 -2.79 25.66 23.47
N GLY A 150 -3.49 26.72 23.03
CA GLY A 150 -4.83 26.57 22.43
C GLY A 150 -4.84 25.90 21.04
N LEU A 151 -3.68 25.88 20.35
CA LEU A 151 -3.51 25.14 19.11
C LEU A 151 -3.26 23.66 19.39
N ARG A 152 -2.55 23.37 20.49
CA ARG A 152 -2.23 22.02 20.97
C ARG A 152 -3.46 21.16 21.20
N GLU A 153 -4.44 21.66 21.96
CA GLU A 153 -5.64 20.88 22.31
C GLU A 153 -6.46 20.52 21.07
N ARG A 154 -6.64 21.46 20.15
CA ARG A 154 -7.41 21.24 18.92
C ARG A 154 -6.76 20.20 18.01
N VAL A 155 -5.46 20.33 17.77
CA VAL A 155 -4.70 19.38 16.94
C VAL A 155 -4.69 18.00 17.57
N LEU A 156 -4.44 17.92 18.88
CA LEU A 156 -4.42 16.65 19.59
C LEU A 156 -5.78 15.95 19.55
N GLY A 157 -6.88 16.67 19.77
CA GLY A 157 -8.23 16.09 19.69
C GLY A 157 -8.57 15.54 18.30
N ALA A 158 -8.28 16.31 17.24
CA ALA A 158 -8.51 15.88 15.86
C ALA A 158 -7.65 14.68 15.48
N MET A 159 -6.35 14.71 15.79
CA MET A 159 -5.43 13.61 15.48
C MET A 159 -5.74 12.34 16.28
N THR A 160 -6.14 12.48 17.54
CA THR A 160 -6.51 11.34 18.39
C THR A 160 -7.75 10.63 17.83
N ALA A 161 -8.79 11.39 17.44
CA ALA A 161 -9.98 10.82 16.82
C ALA A 161 -9.62 10.02 15.55
N LEU A 162 -8.77 10.59 14.69
CA LEU A 162 -8.33 9.92 13.45
C LEU A 162 -7.59 8.62 13.69
N VAL A 163 -6.62 8.57 14.61
CA VAL A 163 -5.85 7.34 14.85
C VAL A 163 -6.65 6.26 15.55
N LEU A 164 -7.74 6.63 16.23
CA LEU A 164 -8.71 5.69 16.79
C LEU A 164 -9.79 5.26 15.77
N GLY A 165 -9.80 5.84 14.56
CA GLY A 165 -10.79 5.58 13.53
C GLY A 165 -12.18 6.17 13.84
N ASP A 166 -12.21 7.21 14.67
CA ASP A 166 -13.41 7.97 15.00
C ASP A 166 -13.54 9.19 14.07
N ASP A 167 -14.73 9.78 13.98
CA ASP A 167 -14.96 10.97 13.19
C ASP A 167 -14.24 12.17 13.81
N PRO A 168 -13.37 12.89 13.08
CA PRO A 168 -12.75 14.09 13.61
C PRO A 168 -13.81 15.19 13.81
N PRO A 169 -13.55 16.19 14.67
CA PRO A 169 -14.40 17.38 14.80
C PRO A 169 -14.63 18.06 13.44
N GLU A 170 -15.81 18.64 13.22
CA GLU A 170 -16.18 19.28 11.94
C GLU A 170 -15.23 20.44 11.58
N GLY A 171 -14.62 20.34 10.38
CA GLY A 171 -13.73 21.36 9.82
C GLY A 171 -12.30 21.32 10.40
N GLY A 172 -11.31 21.57 9.54
CA GLY A 172 -9.92 21.78 9.97
C GLY A 172 -9.05 20.54 10.13
N THR A 173 -9.45 19.37 9.64
CA THR A 173 -8.59 18.17 9.60
C THR A 173 -7.28 18.42 8.85
N GLU A 174 -7.36 19.05 7.66
CA GLU A 174 -6.20 19.45 6.86
C GLU A 174 -5.27 20.39 7.66
N ALA A 175 -5.83 21.46 8.26
CA ALA A 175 -5.07 22.38 9.11
C ALA A 175 -4.45 21.70 10.35
N ALA A 176 -5.10 20.65 10.87
CA ALA A 176 -4.56 19.86 11.97
C ALA A 176 -3.36 19.03 11.51
N PHE A 177 -3.39 18.42 10.32
CA PHE A 177 -2.23 17.74 9.71
C PHE A 177 -1.08 18.70 9.40
N GLU A 178 -1.37 19.91 8.90
CA GLU A 178 -0.34 20.93 8.67
C GLU A 178 0.35 21.34 9.98
N THR A 179 -0.44 21.64 11.01
CA THR A 179 0.08 22.05 12.31
C THR A 179 0.89 20.94 12.98
N ALA A 180 0.35 19.72 12.94
CA ALA A 180 1.03 18.51 13.35
C ALA A 180 2.36 18.30 12.61
N GLY A 181 2.34 18.46 11.28
CA GLY A 181 3.49 18.31 10.41
C GLY A 181 4.59 19.32 10.70
N ALA A 182 4.27 20.49 11.26
CA ALA A 182 5.23 21.50 11.68
C ALA A 182 5.87 21.24 13.07
N PHE A 183 5.32 20.30 13.87
CA PHE A 183 5.89 19.96 15.16
C PHE A 183 7.21 19.20 15.00
N ASP A 184 8.20 19.56 15.83
CA ASP A 184 9.46 18.83 15.95
C ASP A 184 9.42 17.90 17.18
N PRO A 185 9.28 16.58 16.97
CA PRO A 185 9.27 15.60 18.05
C PRO A 185 10.68 15.26 18.57
N LEU A 186 11.75 15.75 17.93
CA LEU A 186 13.12 15.30 18.23
C LEU A 186 13.52 15.50 19.70
N PRO A 187 13.23 16.64 20.37
CA PRO A 187 13.57 16.81 21.79
C PRO A 187 12.91 15.75 22.69
N LEU A 188 11.66 15.38 22.39
CA LEU A 188 10.93 14.35 23.15
C LEU A 188 11.55 12.96 22.91
N ILE A 189 12.02 12.69 21.68
CA ILE A 189 12.72 11.45 21.33
C ILE A 189 14.06 11.34 22.07
N VAL A 190 14.84 12.43 22.10
CA VAL A 190 16.10 12.50 22.85
C VAL A 190 15.87 12.28 24.34
N ALA A 191 14.87 12.95 24.92
CA ALA A 191 14.47 12.79 26.32
C ALA A 191 14.11 11.34 26.67
N ALA A 192 13.28 10.70 25.83
CA ALA A 192 12.87 9.32 26.04
C ALA A 192 14.03 8.33 25.93
N HIS A 193 14.93 8.55 24.97
CA HIS A 193 16.12 7.72 24.81
C HIS A 193 17.09 7.87 26.00
N ASP A 194 17.34 9.08 26.50
CA ASP A 194 18.18 9.31 27.70
C ASP A 194 17.61 8.59 28.93
N LEU A 195 16.30 8.68 29.14
CA LEU A 195 15.62 7.99 30.24
C LEU A 195 15.69 6.48 30.08
N ALA A 196 15.37 5.93 28.90
CA ALA A 196 15.41 4.49 28.65
C ALA A 196 16.83 3.94 28.83
N TRP A 197 17.84 4.65 28.34
CA TRP A 197 19.25 4.28 28.53
C TRP A 197 19.64 4.29 30.00
N THR A 198 19.25 5.35 30.73
CA THR A 198 19.50 5.43 32.18
C THR A 198 18.83 4.29 32.93
N ILE A 199 17.59 3.93 32.57
CA ILE A 199 16.89 2.77 33.13
C ILE A 199 17.70 1.50 32.86
N ASP A 200 18.06 1.23 31.61
CA ASP A 200 18.86 0.06 31.22
C ASP A 200 20.17 -0.04 32.04
N GLU A 201 20.84 1.09 32.29
CA GLU A 201 22.06 1.16 33.11
C GLU A 201 21.81 0.85 34.60
N VAL A 202 20.71 1.33 35.18
CA VAL A 202 20.44 1.15 36.63
C VAL A 202 19.70 -0.14 36.97
N LEU A 203 19.11 -0.83 35.99
CA LEU A 203 18.35 -2.08 36.20
C LEU A 203 19.11 -3.14 37.03
N PRO A 204 20.41 -3.42 36.81
CA PRO A 204 21.14 -4.37 37.65
C PRO A 204 21.16 -3.97 39.14
N ALA A 205 21.36 -2.70 39.45
CA ALA A 205 21.36 -2.21 40.83
C ALA A 205 19.96 -2.28 41.47
N LEU A 206 18.91 -2.01 40.69
CA LEU A 206 17.53 -2.17 41.16
C LEU A 206 17.19 -3.64 41.44
N ARG A 207 17.67 -4.58 40.60
CA ARG A 207 17.55 -6.03 40.85
C ARG A 207 18.24 -6.45 42.14
N GLU A 208 19.48 -6.00 42.34
CA GLU A 208 20.22 -6.31 43.58
C GLU A 208 19.49 -5.77 44.81
N ALA A 209 18.97 -4.53 44.75
CA ALA A 209 18.18 -3.92 45.81
C ALA A 209 16.88 -4.69 46.10
N ALA A 210 16.16 -5.12 45.06
CA ALA A 210 14.95 -5.94 45.14
C ALA A 210 15.23 -7.34 45.74
N LEU A 211 16.33 -7.97 45.35
CA LEU A 211 16.76 -9.26 45.90
C LEU A 211 17.16 -9.14 47.38
N GLY A 212 17.93 -8.11 47.72
CA GLY A 212 18.40 -7.86 49.09
C GLY A 212 17.34 -7.31 50.04
N ALA A 213 16.15 -6.97 49.54
CA ALA A 213 15.07 -6.34 50.32
C ALA A 213 15.57 -5.11 51.13
N VAL A 214 16.44 -4.31 50.52
CA VAL A 214 17.21 -3.25 51.20
C VAL A 214 16.37 -2.04 51.61
N PHE A 215 15.11 -1.98 51.16
CA PHE A 215 14.16 -0.92 51.47
C PHE A 215 12.73 -1.50 51.62
N THR A 216 11.97 -0.99 52.57
CA THR A 216 10.59 -1.38 52.86
C THR A 216 9.69 -0.15 53.00
N GLY A 217 8.42 -0.30 52.59
CA GLY A 217 7.44 0.80 52.61
C GLY A 217 7.55 1.69 51.37
N ARG A 218 6.95 2.88 51.45
CA ARG A 218 6.89 3.86 50.36
C ARG A 218 7.59 5.15 50.74
N LEU A 219 8.34 5.73 49.80
CA LEU A 219 9.03 7.01 49.97
C LEU A 219 8.81 7.90 48.75
N ARG A 220 8.19 9.05 48.98
CA ARG A 220 8.08 10.11 47.97
C ARG A 220 9.26 11.06 48.10
N TRP A 221 10.04 11.20 47.04
CA TRP A 221 11.25 12.01 46.99
C TRP A 221 11.11 13.13 45.96
N GLU A 222 11.07 14.37 46.44
CA GLU A 222 11.08 15.56 45.59
C GLU A 222 12.50 15.85 45.09
N THR A 223 12.62 16.04 43.77
CA THR A 223 13.86 16.39 43.09
C THR A 223 13.64 17.65 42.23
N PRO A 224 14.71 18.34 41.80
CA PRO A 224 14.56 19.45 40.85
C PRO A 224 13.89 19.08 39.53
N GLY A 225 13.94 17.79 39.13
CA GLY A 225 13.33 17.31 37.89
C GLY A 225 11.89 16.80 38.02
N GLY A 226 11.38 16.66 39.26
CA GLY A 226 10.08 16.05 39.54
C GLY A 226 10.11 15.08 40.71
N VAL A 227 9.00 14.38 40.92
CA VAL A 227 8.81 13.49 42.06
C VAL A 227 9.14 12.04 41.70
N ILE A 228 9.99 11.41 42.51
CA ILE A 228 10.27 9.97 42.47
C ILE A 228 9.56 9.27 43.64
N LEU A 229 8.69 8.31 43.36
CA LEU A 229 8.10 7.40 44.33
C LEU A 229 8.90 6.09 44.34
N LEU A 230 9.51 5.76 45.47
CA LEU A 230 10.17 4.48 45.70
C LEU A 230 9.27 3.58 46.54
N SER A 231 8.98 2.38 46.05
CA SER A 231 8.30 1.31 46.78
C SER A 231 9.26 0.17 47.09
N GLY A 232 9.25 -0.31 48.33
CA GLY A 232 9.98 -1.51 48.75
C GLY A 232 9.35 -2.81 48.23
N LYS A 233 9.86 -3.95 48.70
CA LYS A 233 9.44 -5.30 48.26
C LYS A 233 8.16 -5.79 48.96
N GLN A 234 7.07 -5.04 48.86
CA GLN A 234 5.77 -5.42 49.44
C GLN A 234 4.71 -5.54 48.35
N ASP A 235 3.63 -6.26 48.63
CA ASP A 235 2.48 -6.27 47.75
C ASP A 235 1.82 -4.88 47.74
N ASP A 236 1.70 -4.31 46.56
CA ASP A 236 1.28 -2.93 46.37
C ASP A 236 0.04 -2.82 45.49
N VAL A 237 -0.88 -1.95 45.91
CA VAL A 237 -1.97 -1.46 45.07
C VAL A 237 -1.69 0.01 44.77
N PHE A 238 -1.68 0.35 43.48
CA PHE A 238 -1.46 1.72 43.01
C PHE A 238 -2.76 2.28 42.42
N SER A 239 -3.42 3.16 43.18
CA SER A 239 -4.61 3.91 42.79
C SER A 239 -4.25 5.28 42.20
N ASP A 240 -5.23 5.99 41.63
CA ASP A 240 -4.99 7.32 41.05
C ASP A 240 -4.44 8.30 42.10
N VAL A 241 -4.85 8.14 43.37
CA VAL A 241 -4.36 8.94 44.51
C VAL A 241 -2.88 8.63 44.80
N ASP A 242 -2.46 7.38 44.68
CA ASP A 242 -1.07 6.98 44.94
C ASP A 242 -0.10 7.55 43.90
N LEU A 243 -0.53 7.60 42.63
CA LEU A 243 0.28 8.06 41.51
C LEU A 243 0.12 9.55 41.19
N GLU A 244 -0.76 10.26 41.90
CA GLU A 244 -0.98 11.68 41.68
C GLU A 244 0.34 12.46 41.88
N GLY A 245 0.71 13.23 40.84
CA GLY A 245 1.95 14.02 40.82
C GLY A 245 3.26 13.22 40.87
N VAL A 246 3.24 11.89 40.67
CA VAL A 246 4.45 11.04 40.62
C VAL A 246 5.00 11.02 39.19
N ASP A 247 6.22 11.48 38.99
CA ASP A 247 6.87 11.49 37.66
C ASP A 247 7.67 10.22 37.40
N VAL A 248 8.26 9.62 38.44
CA VAL A 248 8.94 8.31 38.35
C VAL A 248 8.48 7.41 39.49
N LEU A 249 7.98 6.22 39.18
CA LEU A 249 7.78 5.13 40.14
C LEU A 249 8.91 4.12 39.98
N VAL A 250 9.57 3.79 41.09
CA VAL A 250 10.48 2.64 41.20
C VAL A 250 9.89 1.69 42.23
N ASP A 251 9.33 0.58 41.78
CA ASP A 251 8.80 -0.49 42.62
C ASP A 251 9.80 -1.64 42.66
N LEU A 252 10.33 -1.95 43.85
CA LEU A 252 11.34 -2.99 44.06
C LEU A 252 10.75 -4.41 44.17
N GLY A 253 9.44 -4.58 43.97
CA GLY A 253 8.81 -5.87 43.69
C GLY A 253 7.83 -6.34 44.77
N GLY A 254 7.49 -7.63 44.77
CA GLY A 254 6.29 -8.14 45.41
C GLY A 254 5.24 -8.46 44.35
N ARG A 255 3.96 -8.20 44.65
CA ARG A 255 2.85 -8.25 43.69
C ARG A 255 2.25 -6.87 43.49
N SER A 256 2.17 -6.44 42.23
CA SER A 256 1.74 -5.08 41.91
C SER A 256 0.39 -5.08 41.20
N ARG A 257 -0.58 -4.37 41.79
CA ARG A 257 -1.91 -4.18 41.20
C ARG A 257 -2.14 -2.72 40.86
N TYR A 258 -2.23 -2.42 39.57
CA TYR A 258 -2.50 -1.08 39.07
C TYR A 258 -4.00 -0.89 38.87
N LEU A 259 -4.57 -0.09 39.77
CA LEU A 259 -5.91 0.46 39.62
C LEU A 259 -5.88 1.81 38.90
N ALA A 260 -4.74 2.49 38.83
CA ALA A 260 -4.49 3.71 38.06
C ALA A 260 -3.98 3.43 36.64
N SER A 261 -3.78 4.49 35.85
CA SER A 261 -3.09 4.44 34.56
C SER A 261 -1.58 4.71 34.73
N PRO A 262 -0.73 3.69 34.96
CA PRO A 262 0.69 3.90 35.16
C PRO A 262 1.36 4.41 33.88
N ALA A 263 2.34 5.30 34.03
CA ALA A 263 3.11 5.86 32.92
C ALA A 263 2.21 6.40 31.78
N LEU A 264 1.21 7.21 32.11
CA LEU A 264 0.41 7.96 31.12
C LEU A 264 0.85 9.43 31.12
N ALA A 265 1.47 9.89 30.02
CA ALA A 265 1.97 11.26 29.90
C ALA A 265 1.10 12.11 28.97
N GLY A 266 0.59 13.21 29.52
CA GLY A 266 -0.01 14.29 28.75
C GLY A 266 1.01 15.34 28.28
N PRO A 267 0.54 16.47 27.74
CA PRO A 267 1.39 17.58 27.34
C PRO A 267 2.35 18.04 28.45
N GLY A 268 3.66 18.02 28.16
CA GLY A 268 4.70 18.51 29.06
C GLY A 268 5.10 17.55 30.16
N GLN A 269 4.51 16.35 30.19
CA GLN A 269 4.76 15.40 31.26
C GLN A 269 5.84 14.38 30.86
N VAL A 270 6.63 14.02 31.86
CA VAL A 270 7.52 12.86 31.83
C VAL A 270 7.00 11.89 32.88
N ARG A 271 6.64 10.67 32.48
CA ARG A 271 6.13 9.63 33.38
C ARG A 271 6.88 8.33 33.17
N VAL A 272 7.52 7.83 34.22
CA VAL A 272 8.31 6.58 34.18
C VAL A 272 7.83 5.64 35.27
N VAL A 273 7.70 4.36 34.93
CA VAL A 273 7.49 3.28 35.90
C VAL A 273 8.53 2.21 35.66
N VAL A 274 9.29 1.86 36.70
CA VAL A 274 10.16 0.70 36.75
C VAL A 274 9.63 -0.22 37.84
N ASP A 275 9.08 -1.36 37.43
CA ASP A 275 8.36 -2.29 38.29
C ASP A 275 9.08 -3.65 38.30
N MET A 276 9.68 -3.98 39.44
CA MET A 276 10.45 -5.20 39.64
C MET A 276 9.59 -6.37 40.17
N SER A 277 8.26 -6.28 40.09
CA SER A 277 7.34 -7.33 40.55
C SER A 277 7.34 -8.58 39.65
N HIS A 278 7.24 -9.74 40.29
CA HIS A 278 7.09 -11.00 39.57
C HIS A 278 5.65 -11.24 39.13
N GLU A 279 4.65 -10.69 39.83
CA GLU A 279 3.25 -10.75 39.43
C GLU A 279 2.69 -9.33 39.30
N LEU A 280 2.10 -9.04 38.14
CA LEU A 280 1.52 -7.74 37.85
C LEU A 280 0.12 -7.90 37.28
N THR A 281 -0.84 -7.14 37.83
CA THR A 281 -2.20 -7.05 37.29
C THR A 281 -2.56 -5.59 37.01
N MET A 282 -3.10 -5.33 35.82
CA MET A 282 -3.60 -4.02 35.40
C MET A 282 -5.02 -4.16 34.87
N GLU A 283 -5.96 -3.42 35.46
CA GLU A 283 -7.41 -3.53 35.19
C GLU A 283 -7.99 -2.17 34.79
N ARG A 284 -7.48 -1.55 33.73
CA ARG A 284 -7.90 -0.20 33.33
C ARG A 284 -8.33 -0.11 31.87
N PRO A 285 -9.51 0.46 31.59
CA PRO A 285 -10.09 0.41 30.25
C PRO A 285 -9.62 1.50 29.29
N ASN A 286 -8.72 2.43 29.64
CA ASN A 286 -8.23 3.50 28.73
C ASN A 286 -6.84 4.03 29.13
N GLY A 287 -5.96 4.26 28.15
CA GLY A 287 -4.69 5.01 28.27
C GLY A 287 -3.78 4.58 29.42
N ALA A 288 -2.89 3.61 29.22
CA ALA A 288 -2.00 3.11 30.28
C ALA A 288 -0.72 2.45 29.75
N ALA A 289 0.24 2.26 30.66
CA ALA A 289 1.48 1.50 30.47
C ALA A 289 2.39 2.05 29.36
N GLY A 290 2.92 3.26 29.56
CA GLY A 290 3.93 3.82 28.67
C GLY A 290 3.32 4.49 27.44
N SER A 291 2.26 5.27 27.63
CA SER A 291 1.58 6.00 26.55
C SER A 291 1.76 7.49 26.69
N ALA A 292 2.08 8.15 25.59
CA ALA A 292 2.28 9.59 25.55
C ALA A 292 1.63 10.24 24.33
N THR A 293 0.99 11.38 24.58
CA THR A 293 0.54 12.28 23.52
C THR A 293 1.64 13.30 23.20
N LEU A 294 1.82 14.32 24.04
CA LEU A 294 2.83 15.37 23.87
C LEU A 294 3.82 15.40 25.04
N GLY A 295 4.34 14.22 25.36
CA GLY A 295 5.24 13.99 26.48
C GLY A 295 6.05 12.71 26.30
N VAL A 296 6.62 12.23 27.39
CA VAL A 296 7.41 10.99 27.43
C VAL A 296 6.86 10.07 28.49
N ALA A 297 6.58 8.83 28.09
CA ALA A 297 6.05 7.80 28.97
C ALA A 297 6.79 6.47 28.79
N LEU A 298 7.41 5.96 29.86
CA LEU A 298 8.14 4.69 29.86
C LEU A 298 7.59 3.75 30.95
N PHE A 299 7.23 2.52 30.56
CA PHE A 299 6.80 1.48 31.49
C PHE A 299 7.70 0.26 31.35
N VAL A 300 8.40 -0.13 32.42
CA VAL A 300 9.40 -1.20 32.40
C VAL A 300 9.11 -2.18 33.52
N ALA A 301 8.65 -3.39 33.17
CA ALA A 301 8.50 -4.52 34.08
C ALA A 301 9.40 -5.68 33.61
N PRO A 302 10.69 -5.66 33.98
CA PRO A 302 11.71 -6.50 33.37
C PRO A 302 11.87 -7.86 34.08
N GLU A 303 11.20 -8.06 35.21
CA GLU A 303 11.30 -9.28 35.99
C GLU A 303 10.39 -10.39 35.45
N PRO A 304 10.91 -11.62 35.29
CA PRO A 304 10.11 -12.73 34.82
C PRO A 304 9.03 -13.08 35.86
N GLY A 305 7.83 -13.36 35.36
CA GLY A 305 6.68 -13.86 36.09
C GLY A 305 5.38 -13.51 35.37
N THR A 306 4.21 -13.76 35.96
CA THR A 306 2.93 -13.64 35.24
C THR A 306 2.41 -12.21 35.23
N LYS A 307 2.13 -11.67 34.04
CA LYS A 307 1.62 -10.31 33.84
C LYS A 307 0.25 -10.37 33.16
N THR A 308 -0.78 -9.85 33.82
CA THR A 308 -2.12 -9.75 33.27
C THR A 308 -2.48 -8.28 33.05
N VAL A 309 -2.68 -7.90 31.80
CA VAL A 309 -2.93 -6.50 31.42
C VAL A 309 -4.20 -6.41 30.61
N ARG A 310 -5.20 -5.71 31.16
CA ARG A 310 -6.31 -5.16 30.38
C ARG A 310 -6.07 -3.67 30.23
N ALA A 311 -5.90 -3.24 29.00
CA ALA A 311 -5.67 -1.85 28.64
C ALA A 311 -6.63 -1.45 27.51
N GLY A 312 -7.13 -0.22 27.51
CA GLY A 312 -7.96 0.25 26.42
C GLY A 312 -7.21 0.85 25.26
N ASP A 313 -7.88 1.80 24.63
CA ASP A 313 -7.32 2.60 23.57
C ASP A 313 -6.09 3.38 24.06
N PHE A 314 -5.15 3.62 23.15
CA PHE A 314 -3.97 4.45 23.38
C PHE A 314 -3.07 3.91 24.52
N SER A 315 -2.67 2.64 24.45
CA SER A 315 -1.98 1.94 25.55
C SER A 315 -0.73 1.17 25.11
N LEU A 316 0.14 0.82 26.06
CA LEU A 316 1.27 -0.11 25.84
C LEU A 316 2.20 0.36 24.72
N GLY A 317 2.85 1.51 24.94
CA GLY A 317 3.80 2.07 23.97
C GLY A 317 3.13 2.84 22.84
N ALA A 318 2.14 3.68 23.14
CA ALA A 318 1.48 4.54 22.14
C ALA A 318 2.11 5.95 22.10
N GLY A 319 2.41 6.46 20.90
CA GLY A 319 2.99 7.79 20.68
C GLY A 319 2.27 8.60 19.60
N LEU A 320 1.56 9.67 19.97
CA LEU A 320 0.90 10.60 19.05
C LEU A 320 1.42 12.01 19.32
N PHE A 321 2.59 12.31 18.73
CA PHE A 321 3.48 13.49 18.90
C PHE A 321 4.38 13.52 20.15
N GLY A 322 4.65 12.36 20.72
CA GLY A 322 5.58 12.19 21.84
C GLY A 322 6.15 10.78 21.81
N VAL A 323 6.65 10.30 22.94
CA VAL A 323 7.22 8.95 23.01
C VAL A 323 6.53 8.12 24.07
N GLY A 324 5.91 7.03 23.65
CA GLY A 324 5.40 5.98 24.52
C GLY A 324 6.23 4.70 24.35
N ALA A 325 6.69 4.12 25.45
CA ALA A 325 7.42 2.86 25.43
C ALA A 325 7.03 1.93 26.57
N ALA A 326 6.86 0.64 26.28
CA ALA A 326 6.56 -0.39 27.26
C ALA A 326 7.48 -1.62 27.07
N TRP A 327 7.98 -2.18 28.17
CA TRP A 327 8.69 -3.45 28.20
C TRP A 327 8.12 -4.33 29.32
N LEU A 328 7.59 -5.50 28.96
CA LEU A 328 7.06 -6.50 29.89
C LEU A 328 7.78 -7.84 29.70
N ALA A 329 8.21 -8.46 30.80
CA ALA A 329 8.87 -9.76 30.81
C ALA A 329 8.07 -10.85 31.57
N GLY A 330 8.22 -12.10 31.15
CA GLY A 330 7.52 -13.27 31.63
C GLY A 330 6.24 -13.59 30.84
N PRO A 331 5.49 -14.65 31.20
CA PRO A 331 4.24 -15.01 30.53
C PRO A 331 3.22 -13.86 30.59
N LEU A 332 2.79 -13.39 29.42
CA LEU A 332 1.89 -12.24 29.29
C LEU A 332 0.48 -12.68 28.90
N SER A 333 -0.53 -12.07 29.52
CA SER A 333 -1.92 -12.11 29.08
C SER A 333 -2.41 -10.68 28.89
N VAL A 334 -2.48 -10.23 27.63
CA VAL A 334 -2.79 -8.85 27.27
C VAL A 334 -4.03 -8.77 26.39
N ASP A 335 -4.98 -7.93 26.79
CA ASP A 335 -6.11 -7.49 25.98
C ASP A 335 -6.07 -5.96 25.90
N ALA A 336 -5.79 -5.43 24.71
CA ALA A 336 -5.56 -4.02 24.43
C ALA A 336 -6.62 -3.45 23.49
N GLY A 337 -6.86 -2.13 23.56
CA GLY A 337 -7.77 -1.43 22.65
C GLY A 337 -7.15 -1.10 21.30
N ARG A 338 -7.54 0.05 20.77
CA ARG A 338 -7.03 0.63 19.52
C ARG A 338 -5.77 1.45 19.77
N PHE A 339 -4.92 1.58 18.75
CA PHE A 339 -3.71 2.40 18.82
C PHE A 339 -2.82 2.01 20.01
N SER A 340 -2.38 0.76 20.02
CA SER A 340 -1.70 0.14 21.17
C SER A 340 -0.52 -0.74 20.77
N LEU A 341 0.17 -1.34 21.75
CA LEU A 341 1.25 -2.32 21.53
C LEU A 341 2.29 -1.81 20.51
N GLY A 342 2.83 -0.62 20.78
CA GLY A 342 3.85 0.00 19.95
C GLY A 342 3.30 0.76 18.75
N ALA A 343 2.22 1.53 18.90
CA ALA A 343 1.63 2.35 17.85
C ALA A 343 2.21 3.78 17.85
N GLY A 344 2.61 4.29 16.68
CA GLY A 344 3.25 5.60 16.51
C GLY A 344 2.60 6.46 15.43
N ALA A 345 2.45 7.75 15.71
CA ALA A 345 1.92 8.77 14.83
C ALA A 345 2.64 10.09 15.13
N PHE A 346 3.42 10.60 14.17
CA PHE A 346 4.34 11.74 14.29
C PHE A 346 5.43 11.65 15.36
N GLY A 347 5.22 10.87 16.42
CA GLY A 347 6.19 10.46 17.42
C GLY A 347 6.45 8.96 17.37
N VAL A 348 6.87 8.40 18.50
CA VAL A 348 7.39 7.03 18.58
C VAL A 348 6.60 6.20 19.58
N GLY A 349 6.15 5.02 19.15
CA GLY A 349 5.52 4.02 20.00
C GLY A 349 6.31 2.71 20.00
N VAL A 350 6.67 2.20 21.19
CA VAL A 350 7.46 0.96 21.33
C VAL A 350 6.82 0.00 22.32
N MET A 351 6.67 -1.26 21.92
CA MET A 351 6.27 -2.35 22.82
C MET A 351 7.25 -3.52 22.71
N VAL A 352 7.85 -3.90 23.83
CA VAL A 352 8.69 -5.09 23.97
C VAL A 352 7.99 -6.09 24.89
N ALA A 353 7.55 -7.21 24.33
CA ALA A 353 6.99 -8.35 25.03
C ALA A 353 8.03 -9.48 25.06
N ALA A 354 8.39 -9.97 26.23
CA ALA A 354 9.38 -11.04 26.38
C ALA A 354 8.87 -12.16 27.29
N GLY A 355 8.39 -13.26 26.72
CA GLY A 355 7.98 -14.44 27.49
C GLY A 355 7.29 -15.50 26.66
N ASP A 356 7.59 -16.76 26.96
CA ASP A 356 6.97 -17.92 26.32
C ASP A 356 5.47 -18.01 26.64
N GLY A 357 4.70 -18.58 25.71
CA GLY A 357 3.26 -18.80 25.89
C GLY A 357 2.41 -17.54 26.00
N SER A 358 2.97 -16.36 25.69
CA SER A 358 2.29 -15.08 25.83
C SER A 358 1.09 -14.96 24.88
N ARG A 359 -0.04 -14.44 25.39
CA ARG A 359 -1.24 -14.09 24.62
C ARG A 359 -1.37 -12.57 24.54
N LEU A 360 -1.34 -12.03 23.33
CA LEU A 360 -1.40 -10.60 23.03
C LEU A 360 -2.54 -10.33 22.05
N VAL A 361 -3.61 -9.67 22.51
CA VAL A 361 -4.78 -9.37 21.68
C VAL A 361 -5.00 -7.86 21.66
N SER A 362 -5.33 -7.30 20.49
CA SER A 362 -5.72 -5.88 20.36
C SER A 362 -6.83 -5.64 19.35
N ASP A 363 -7.53 -4.50 19.47
CA ASP A 363 -8.67 -4.18 18.60
C ASP A 363 -8.25 -3.73 17.20
N LEU A 364 -7.43 -2.67 17.06
CA LEU A 364 -7.08 -2.06 15.77
C LEU A 364 -5.79 -1.22 15.86
N SER A 365 -5.07 -1.02 14.75
CA SER A 365 -3.96 -0.05 14.65
C SER A 365 -2.88 -0.29 15.69
N SER A 366 -2.36 -1.52 15.77
CA SER A 366 -1.60 -2.00 16.92
C SER A 366 -0.46 -2.94 16.51
N GLN A 367 0.35 -3.39 17.46
CA GLN A 367 1.46 -4.35 17.21
C GLN A 367 2.42 -3.79 16.14
N GLY A 368 3.00 -2.61 16.41
CA GLY A 368 3.97 -1.98 15.54
C GLY A 368 3.33 -1.22 14.38
N TYR A 369 2.25 -0.50 14.65
CA TYR A 369 1.55 0.35 13.68
C TYR A 369 2.21 1.73 13.62
N GLY A 370 2.61 2.18 12.44
CA GLY A 370 3.15 3.52 12.21
C GLY A 370 2.31 4.28 11.20
N THR A 371 1.82 5.47 11.55
CA THR A 371 1.18 6.39 10.61
C THR A 371 1.93 7.72 10.55
N THR A 372 1.53 8.63 9.65
CA THR A 372 2.09 9.97 9.37
C THR A 372 3.26 10.40 10.25
N ARG A 373 4.49 10.44 9.69
CA ARG A 373 5.76 10.78 10.38
C ARG A 373 6.12 9.96 11.63
N GLY A 374 5.29 9.00 12.02
CA GLY A 374 5.42 8.21 13.23
C GLY A 374 6.16 6.90 13.01
N ALA A 375 6.75 6.39 14.08
CA ALA A 375 7.38 5.08 14.13
C ALA A 375 6.68 4.19 15.16
N GLY A 376 6.12 3.08 14.71
CA GLY A 376 5.59 2.02 15.57
C GLY A 376 6.51 0.81 15.58
N LEU A 377 6.90 0.33 16.76
CA LEU A 377 7.71 -0.87 16.93
C LEU A 377 7.07 -1.83 17.93
N PHE A 378 6.84 -3.06 17.49
CA PHE A 378 6.44 -4.18 18.33
C PHE A 378 7.48 -5.29 18.27
N VAL A 379 7.95 -5.73 19.43
CA VAL A 379 8.90 -6.82 19.58
C VAL A 379 8.27 -7.90 20.45
N LEU A 380 8.14 -9.11 19.91
CA LEU A 380 7.76 -10.30 20.64
C LEU A 380 8.95 -11.26 20.72
N ARG A 381 9.44 -11.54 21.94
CA ARG A 381 10.45 -12.54 22.23
C ARG A 381 9.82 -13.67 23.03
N GLY A 382 9.85 -14.89 22.52
CA GLY A 382 9.27 -16.04 23.19
C GLY A 382 8.68 -17.03 22.21
N SER A 383 8.50 -18.26 22.67
CA SER A 383 7.97 -19.38 21.89
C SER A 383 6.56 -19.76 22.32
N GLY A 384 5.79 -20.35 21.40
CA GLY A 384 4.46 -20.89 21.69
C GLY A 384 3.38 -19.85 22.02
N GLY A 385 3.62 -18.57 21.73
CA GLY A 385 2.69 -17.46 21.99
C GLY A 385 1.63 -17.27 20.90
N LYS A 386 0.68 -16.37 21.18
CA LYS A 386 -0.38 -15.94 20.26
C LYS A 386 -0.45 -14.42 20.20
N ALA A 387 -0.43 -13.85 18.99
CA ALA A 387 -0.64 -12.44 18.73
C ALA A 387 -1.81 -12.25 17.75
N GLU A 388 -2.91 -11.66 18.21
CA GLU A 388 -4.15 -11.48 17.45
C GLU A 388 -4.51 -9.99 17.38
N CYS A 389 -4.89 -9.49 16.20
CA CYS A 389 -5.24 -8.08 16.05
C CYS A 389 -6.31 -7.87 14.98
N GLY A 390 -7.28 -6.98 15.19
CA GLY A 390 -8.16 -6.57 14.10
C GLY A 390 -9.23 -7.56 13.67
N LEU A 391 -9.57 -8.51 14.55
CA LEU A 391 -10.51 -9.59 14.26
C LEU A 391 -11.90 -9.32 14.85
N ARG A 392 -12.25 -8.04 15.04
CA ARG A 392 -13.49 -7.62 15.71
C ARG A 392 -14.40 -6.76 14.84
N ARG A 393 -13.85 -5.97 13.92
CA ARG A 393 -14.60 -4.99 13.11
C ARG A 393 -14.65 -5.42 11.64
N PRO A 394 -15.82 -5.51 11.01
CA PRO A 394 -15.91 -5.85 9.60
C PRO A 394 -15.32 -4.78 8.68
N ASP A 395 -14.63 -5.22 7.63
CA ASP A 395 -14.20 -4.37 6.53
C ASP A 395 -15.28 -4.39 5.44
N ALA A 396 -15.58 -3.22 4.87
CA ALA A 396 -16.65 -3.07 3.90
C ALA A 396 -16.34 -3.64 2.52
N ARG A 397 -15.06 -3.85 2.19
CA ARG A 397 -14.64 -4.28 0.85
C ARG A 397 -15.03 -5.72 0.54
N GLU A 398 -15.27 -6.54 1.56
CA GLU A 398 -15.78 -7.90 1.37
C GLU A 398 -16.48 -8.46 2.61
N SER A 399 -17.28 -9.51 2.42
CA SER A 399 -18.14 -10.11 3.46
C SER A 399 -17.39 -10.71 4.65
N LEU A 400 -16.26 -11.36 4.42
CA LEU A 400 -15.42 -12.00 5.44
C LEU A 400 -14.22 -11.15 5.87
N GLY A 401 -14.11 -9.92 5.36
CA GLY A 401 -13.05 -8.98 5.66
C GLY A 401 -13.24 -8.39 7.05
N LEU A 402 -12.16 -8.31 7.83
CA LEU A 402 -12.11 -7.61 9.12
C LEU A 402 -10.94 -6.63 9.10
N LEU A 403 -11.09 -5.42 9.63
CA LEU A 403 -10.05 -4.40 9.59
C LEU A 403 -9.02 -4.60 10.71
N SER A 404 -7.72 -4.63 10.39
CA SER A 404 -6.66 -4.83 11.38
C SER A 404 -5.70 -3.66 11.54
N LEU A 405 -4.92 -3.29 10.51
CA LEU A 405 -3.86 -2.28 10.64
C LEU A 405 -2.79 -2.68 11.67
N CYS A 406 -2.34 -3.93 11.66
CA CYS A 406 -1.45 -4.45 12.71
C CYS A 406 -0.28 -5.29 12.21
N GLN A 407 0.66 -5.56 13.12
CA GLN A 407 1.81 -6.44 12.89
C GLN A 407 2.75 -5.81 11.85
N GLY A 408 3.24 -4.61 12.19
CA GLY A 408 4.23 -3.92 11.38
C GLY A 408 3.68 -3.18 10.18
N VAL A 409 2.58 -2.44 10.32
CA VAL A 409 1.93 -1.71 9.23
C VAL A 409 2.36 -0.25 9.21
N GLY A 410 2.80 0.23 8.04
CA GLY A 410 3.06 1.65 7.78
C GLY A 410 1.94 2.25 6.93
N LEU A 411 1.22 3.26 7.43
CA LEU A 411 0.03 3.81 6.75
C LEU A 411 0.03 5.34 6.65
N GLY A 412 -0.11 5.85 5.43
CA GLY A 412 -0.47 7.24 5.15
C GLY A 412 -1.98 7.42 4.99
N PRO A 413 -2.60 8.37 5.70
CA PRO A 413 -3.96 8.75 5.42
C PRO A 413 -3.95 9.56 4.12
N ARG A 414 -4.12 8.87 2.97
CA ARG A 414 -3.97 9.39 1.60
C ARG A 414 -4.65 10.74 1.33
N ALA A 415 -5.72 11.05 2.06
CA ALA A 415 -6.42 12.32 1.96
C ALA A 415 -5.78 13.52 2.66
N PHE A 416 -4.66 13.31 3.37
CA PHE A 416 -4.08 14.36 4.19
C PHE A 416 -2.56 14.35 4.21
N ALA A 417 -1.92 13.18 4.31
CA ALA A 417 -0.47 13.12 4.51
C ALA A 417 0.16 11.77 4.14
N ALA A 418 1.47 11.79 3.90
CA ALA A 418 2.29 10.59 3.74
C ALA A 418 2.31 9.72 5.01
N GLY A 419 2.69 8.46 4.86
CA GLY A 419 2.71 7.47 5.93
C GLY A 419 3.83 7.58 6.95
N GLY A 420 3.85 6.58 7.83
CA GLY A 420 4.89 6.35 8.82
C GLY A 420 5.55 4.98 8.63
N VAL A 421 6.33 4.58 9.63
CA VAL A 421 7.05 3.31 9.63
C VAL A 421 6.48 2.39 10.70
N GLY A 422 5.91 1.25 10.28
CA GLY A 422 5.47 0.19 11.17
C GLY A 422 6.42 -1.00 11.13
N THR A 423 6.81 -1.50 12.28
CA THR A 423 7.70 -2.67 12.39
C THR A 423 7.22 -3.63 13.47
N ALA A 424 7.05 -4.90 13.09
CA ALA A 424 6.86 -6.00 14.02
C ALA A 424 8.03 -6.98 13.89
N LEU A 425 8.66 -7.31 15.01
CA LEU A 425 9.75 -8.27 15.13
C LEU A 425 9.31 -9.40 16.06
N VAL A 426 9.27 -10.62 15.55
CA VAL A 426 8.98 -11.82 16.34
C VAL A 426 10.22 -12.70 16.35
N SER A 427 10.68 -13.04 17.55
CA SER A 427 11.81 -13.93 17.78
C SER A 427 11.39 -15.06 18.71
N GLY A 428 11.44 -16.28 18.21
CA GLY A 428 11.03 -17.49 18.91
C GLY A 428 10.23 -18.42 18.00
N SER A 429 10.00 -19.63 18.49
CA SER A 429 9.44 -20.71 17.68
C SER A 429 7.98 -21.01 18.03
N SER A 430 7.24 -21.62 17.12
CA SER A 430 5.86 -22.08 17.33
C SER A 430 4.85 -20.99 17.71
N ASN A 431 5.09 -19.72 17.36
CA ASN A 431 4.14 -18.63 17.61
C ASN A 431 3.01 -18.62 16.58
N SER A 432 1.83 -18.14 16.97
CA SER A 432 0.70 -17.91 16.06
C SER A 432 0.36 -16.43 15.95
N LEU A 433 0.41 -15.89 14.74
CA LEU A 433 0.05 -14.52 14.41
C LEU A 433 -1.20 -14.52 13.53
N ARG A 434 -2.28 -13.87 14.00
CA ARG A 434 -3.55 -13.77 13.25
C ARG A 434 -4.00 -12.32 13.10
N ALA A 435 -4.30 -11.94 11.86
CA ALA A 435 -4.91 -10.67 11.48
C ALA A 435 -5.82 -10.89 10.27
N SER A 436 -6.42 -9.83 9.75
CA SER A 436 -7.27 -9.89 8.56
C SER A 436 -6.81 -8.86 7.50
N TYR A 437 -7.48 -7.72 7.33
CA TYR A 437 -7.10 -6.70 6.34
C TYR A 437 -5.96 -5.82 6.82
N MET A 438 -5.08 -5.47 5.88
CA MET A 438 -4.04 -4.47 6.06
C MET A 438 -3.15 -4.82 7.25
N ALA A 439 -2.31 -5.85 7.11
CA ALA A 439 -1.57 -6.42 8.23
C ALA A 439 -0.24 -7.04 7.82
N GLN A 440 0.58 -7.43 8.79
CA GLN A 440 1.77 -8.27 8.58
C GLN A 440 2.76 -7.66 7.58
N GLY A 441 3.32 -6.51 7.93
CA GLY A 441 4.35 -5.87 7.10
C GLY A 441 3.83 -5.11 5.88
N MET A 442 2.58 -4.66 5.89
CA MET A 442 2.01 -3.90 4.78
C MET A 442 2.41 -2.41 4.82
N GLY A 443 2.81 -1.86 3.68
CA GLY A 443 2.92 -0.42 3.44
C GLY A 443 1.73 0.15 2.66
N TYR A 444 1.22 1.31 3.09
CA TYR A 444 0.15 2.05 2.42
C TYR A 444 0.48 3.54 2.35
N TRP A 445 0.36 4.16 1.16
CA TRP A 445 0.52 5.60 0.92
C TRP A 445 1.76 6.25 1.56
N HIS A 446 2.92 6.17 0.88
CA HIS A 446 4.21 6.66 1.37
C HIS A 446 4.60 6.10 2.76
N GLY A 447 4.07 4.92 3.10
CA GLY A 447 4.35 4.20 4.33
C GLY A 447 5.31 3.03 4.12
N LEU A 448 6.01 2.64 5.19
CA LEU A 448 6.85 1.45 5.23
C LEU A 448 6.31 0.47 6.28
N GLY A 449 5.87 -0.71 5.84
CA GLY A 449 5.50 -1.81 6.72
C GLY A 449 6.52 -2.93 6.70
N ARG A 450 6.83 -3.50 7.87
CA ARG A 450 7.76 -4.63 8.01
C ARG A 450 7.31 -5.62 9.07
N LEU A 451 7.24 -6.90 8.71
CA LEU A 451 7.14 -8.01 9.65
C LEU A 451 8.38 -8.90 9.51
N LEU A 452 9.12 -9.05 10.60
CA LEU A 452 10.36 -9.81 10.67
C LEU A 452 10.17 -11.00 11.61
N ILE A 453 10.26 -12.21 11.10
CA ILE A 453 10.12 -13.47 11.86
C ILE A 453 11.48 -14.13 11.97
N HIS A 454 11.89 -14.48 13.19
CA HIS A 454 13.08 -15.27 13.47
C HIS A 454 12.69 -16.46 14.35
N GLY A 455 12.87 -17.68 13.85
CA GLY A 455 12.57 -18.91 14.55
C GLY A 455 11.74 -19.88 13.71
N ASP A 456 11.51 -21.05 14.29
CA ASP A 456 10.93 -22.19 13.58
C ASP A 456 9.43 -22.36 13.86
N GLY A 457 8.70 -22.95 12.92
CA GLY A 457 7.35 -23.45 13.21
C GLY A 457 6.30 -22.36 13.49
N ASN A 458 6.58 -21.10 13.16
CA ASN A 458 5.64 -20.00 13.36
C ASN A 458 4.52 -20.07 12.31
N ARG A 459 3.30 -19.68 12.71
CA ARG A 459 2.10 -19.69 11.85
C ARG A 459 1.53 -18.28 11.71
N LEU A 460 1.55 -17.76 10.49
CA LEU A 460 1.04 -16.45 10.12
C LEU A 460 -0.24 -16.62 9.29
N GLN A 461 -1.28 -15.87 9.65
CA GLN A 461 -2.52 -15.81 8.88
C GLN A 461 -3.01 -14.37 8.76
N ALA A 462 -3.27 -13.91 7.54
CA ALA A 462 -3.88 -12.62 7.26
C ALA A 462 -4.76 -12.70 6.02
N ARG A 463 -5.76 -11.82 5.86
CA ARG A 463 -6.74 -11.97 4.78
C ARG A 463 -6.32 -11.29 3.48
N ARG A 464 -6.21 -9.96 3.46
CA ARG A 464 -5.92 -9.20 2.25
C ARG A 464 -5.10 -7.94 2.52
N TYR A 465 -4.27 -7.55 1.56
CA TYR A 465 -3.32 -6.44 1.70
C TYR A 465 -2.38 -6.71 2.86
N ALA A 466 -1.66 -7.83 2.79
CA ALA A 466 -0.88 -8.31 3.91
C ALA A 466 0.44 -8.95 3.49
N GLN A 467 1.23 -9.34 4.48
CA GLN A 467 2.43 -10.17 4.29
C GLN A 467 3.45 -9.53 3.35
N GLY A 468 3.81 -8.29 3.64
CA GLY A 468 4.78 -7.55 2.84
C GLY A 468 4.22 -6.92 1.56
N ALA A 469 2.91 -6.68 1.48
CA ALA A 469 2.33 -5.94 0.37
C ALA A 469 2.64 -4.44 0.45
N GLY A 470 3.07 -3.84 -0.66
CA GLY A 470 3.22 -2.39 -0.84
C GLY A 470 2.10 -1.84 -1.72
N VAL A 471 1.38 -0.81 -1.24
CA VAL A 471 0.14 -0.34 -1.87
C VAL A 471 0.11 1.19 -1.95
N HIS A 472 -0.13 1.73 -3.15
CA HIS A 472 -0.23 3.17 -3.42
C HIS A 472 1.04 3.94 -3.05
N THR A 473 2.14 3.79 -3.81
CA THR A 473 3.40 4.51 -3.52
C THR A 473 3.94 4.19 -2.13
N ALA A 474 4.02 2.91 -1.77
CA ALA A 474 4.44 2.46 -0.44
C ALA A 474 5.23 1.15 -0.49
N VAL A 475 5.92 0.83 0.61
CA VAL A 475 6.84 -0.31 0.69
C VAL A 475 6.37 -1.30 1.76
N GLY A 476 6.23 -2.57 1.39
CA GLY A 476 5.94 -3.66 2.31
C GLY A 476 7.02 -4.73 2.30
N LEU A 477 7.30 -5.31 3.48
CA LEU A 477 8.24 -6.43 3.63
C LEU A 477 7.72 -7.46 4.65
N LEU A 478 7.70 -8.72 4.23
CA LEU A 478 7.70 -9.88 5.12
C LEU A 478 9.04 -10.60 4.98
N ALA A 479 9.81 -10.64 6.06
CA ALA A 479 11.03 -11.44 6.16
C ALA A 479 10.83 -12.59 7.14
N VAL A 480 11.15 -13.81 6.71
CA VAL A 480 11.03 -15.03 7.51
C VAL A 480 12.38 -15.73 7.54
N GLU A 481 12.99 -15.79 8.72
CA GLU A 481 14.22 -16.53 9.00
C GLU A 481 13.92 -17.69 9.95
N GLY A 482 14.21 -18.91 9.51
CA GLY A 482 13.93 -20.14 10.24
C GLY A 482 13.17 -21.16 9.40
N SER A 483 12.99 -22.35 9.96
CA SER A 483 12.47 -23.51 9.24
C SER A 483 11.06 -23.90 9.67
N ARG A 484 10.32 -24.57 8.78
CA ARG A 484 8.96 -25.08 9.05
C ARG A 484 7.93 -23.99 9.40
N ASN A 485 8.16 -22.74 9.01
CA ASN A 485 7.18 -21.68 9.18
C ASN A 485 6.05 -21.81 8.15
N GLU A 486 4.85 -21.40 8.54
CA GLU A 486 3.68 -21.34 7.69
C GLU A 486 3.17 -19.90 7.56
N ALA A 487 2.93 -19.44 6.33
CA ALA A 487 2.27 -18.16 6.07
C ALA A 487 1.09 -18.35 5.12
N ARG A 488 -0.09 -17.89 5.54
CA ARG A 488 -1.34 -18.06 4.79
C ARG A 488 -2.02 -16.73 4.56
N THR A 489 -2.47 -16.50 3.32
CA THR A 489 -3.32 -15.37 3.00
C THR A 489 -4.38 -15.69 1.95
N TRP A 490 -5.45 -14.89 1.91
CA TRP A 490 -6.48 -15.05 0.89
C TRP A 490 -6.13 -14.27 -0.38
N GLY A 491 -5.73 -13.00 -0.24
CA GLY A 491 -5.53 -12.11 -1.40
C GLY A 491 -4.47 -11.04 -1.18
N VAL A 492 -3.97 -10.42 -2.24
CA VAL A 492 -3.05 -9.26 -2.24
C VAL A 492 -1.98 -9.34 -1.13
N GLY A 493 -0.99 -10.17 -1.40
CA GLY A 493 0.05 -10.61 -0.46
C GLY A 493 0.33 -12.11 -0.66
N PRO A 494 1.44 -12.68 -0.17
CA PRO A 494 2.66 -12.00 0.27
C PRO A 494 3.41 -11.29 -0.88
N GLY A 495 4.23 -10.29 -0.57
CA GLY A 495 5.16 -9.65 -1.52
C GLY A 495 4.52 -9.01 -2.77
N PHE A 496 3.30 -8.48 -2.64
CA PHE A 496 2.56 -7.87 -3.74
C PHE A 496 2.83 -6.37 -3.88
N GLY A 497 3.09 -5.88 -5.09
CA GLY A 497 3.21 -4.45 -5.39
C GLY A 497 2.01 -3.91 -6.16
N TRP A 498 1.29 -2.92 -5.60
CA TRP A 498 0.07 -2.33 -6.18
C TRP A 498 0.16 -0.81 -6.31
N ASP A 499 -0.18 -0.26 -7.49
CA ASP A 499 -0.35 1.19 -7.73
C ASP A 499 0.90 1.98 -7.28
N TYR A 500 2.02 1.77 -7.96
CA TYR A 500 3.33 2.28 -7.55
C TYR A 500 3.82 1.74 -6.19
N GLY A 501 3.34 0.58 -5.75
CA GLY A 501 3.77 -0.06 -4.51
C GLY A 501 4.88 -1.09 -4.71
N VAL A 502 5.75 -1.26 -3.72
CA VAL A 502 6.82 -2.25 -3.69
C VAL A 502 6.53 -3.28 -2.62
N GLY A 503 6.36 -4.55 -3.01
CA GLY A 503 6.12 -5.65 -2.07
C GLY A 503 7.25 -6.67 -2.07
N TRP A 504 7.70 -7.06 -0.88
CA TRP A 504 8.75 -8.06 -0.68
C TRP A 504 8.32 -9.22 0.21
N LEU A 505 8.68 -10.42 -0.24
CA LEU A 505 8.74 -11.63 0.56
C LEU A 505 10.17 -12.17 0.54
N ASP A 506 10.83 -12.21 1.70
CA ASP A 506 12.17 -12.77 1.87
C ASP A 506 12.13 -13.95 2.84
N VAL A 507 12.48 -15.15 2.36
CA VAL A 507 12.42 -16.39 3.14
C VAL A 507 13.82 -17.01 3.21
N ALA A 508 14.29 -17.28 4.42
CA ALA A 508 15.53 -17.98 4.70
C ALA A 508 15.27 -19.15 5.65
N GLY A 509 15.67 -20.36 5.26
CA GLY A 509 15.44 -21.59 6.02
C GLY A 509 14.72 -22.65 5.20
N ASP A 510 14.45 -23.78 5.85
CA ASP A 510 14.03 -25.00 5.18
C ASP A 510 12.58 -25.36 5.49
N ASP A 511 11.96 -26.11 4.58
CA ASP A 511 10.66 -26.75 4.79
C ASP A 511 9.54 -25.75 5.14
N ASN A 512 9.66 -24.48 4.74
CA ASN A 512 8.62 -23.48 4.94
C ASN A 512 7.46 -23.68 3.94
N VAL A 513 6.24 -23.35 4.37
CA VAL A 513 5.02 -23.46 3.55
C VAL A 513 4.32 -22.11 3.48
N LEU A 514 4.27 -21.54 2.28
CA LEU A 514 3.62 -20.26 2.03
C LEU A 514 2.48 -20.45 1.04
N ALA A 515 1.36 -19.81 1.33
CA ALA A 515 0.09 -20.11 0.70
C ALA A 515 -0.74 -18.86 0.49
N ALA A 516 -1.19 -18.65 -0.74
CA ALA A 516 -2.08 -17.57 -1.06
C ALA A 516 -3.02 -17.92 -2.22
N GLU A 517 -4.31 -17.65 -2.02
CA GLU A 517 -5.34 -17.98 -3.02
C GLU A 517 -5.33 -17.01 -4.20
N TRP A 518 -4.93 -15.75 -3.99
CA TRP A 518 -4.96 -14.72 -5.03
C TRP A 518 -3.87 -13.65 -4.86
N ALA A 519 -3.31 -13.21 -5.99
CA ALA A 519 -2.48 -12.01 -6.12
C ALA A 519 -1.32 -11.93 -5.11
N SER A 520 -0.26 -12.70 -5.36
CA SER A 520 0.91 -12.83 -4.47
C SER A 520 2.20 -12.78 -5.27
N GLY A 521 3.23 -12.10 -4.77
CA GLY A 521 4.52 -11.99 -5.47
C GLY A 521 4.37 -11.40 -6.87
N ARG A 522 3.38 -10.52 -7.06
CA ARG A 522 2.95 -9.93 -8.34
C ARG A 522 3.08 -8.42 -8.29
N GLY A 523 3.38 -7.82 -9.44
CA GLY A 523 3.31 -6.38 -9.67
C GLY A 523 2.09 -6.04 -10.50
N ASP A 524 1.34 -5.01 -10.11
CA ASP A 524 0.22 -4.50 -10.90
C ASP A 524 0.07 -2.97 -10.73
N ILE A 525 -0.42 -2.31 -11.78
CA ILE A 525 -0.60 -0.85 -11.85
C ILE A 525 0.71 -0.11 -11.48
N ASP A 526 1.79 -0.40 -12.19
CA ASP A 526 3.13 0.16 -11.96
C ASP A 526 3.73 -0.19 -10.59
N GLY A 527 3.22 -1.24 -9.94
CA GLY A 527 3.78 -1.82 -8.73
C GLY A 527 4.79 -2.93 -9.03
N HIS A 528 5.66 -3.23 -8.06
CA HIS A 528 6.70 -4.26 -8.18
C HIS A 528 6.62 -5.28 -7.03
N GLY A 529 6.63 -6.56 -7.38
CA GLY A 529 6.56 -7.68 -6.43
C GLY A 529 7.82 -8.56 -6.46
N PHE A 530 8.35 -8.92 -5.29
CA PHE A 530 9.59 -9.68 -5.17
C PHE A 530 9.46 -10.83 -4.19
N VAL A 531 9.95 -12.01 -4.60
CA VAL A 531 10.01 -13.22 -3.77
C VAL A 531 11.42 -13.80 -3.82
N ALA A 532 12.09 -13.87 -2.67
CA ALA A 532 13.41 -14.49 -2.53
C ALA A 532 13.35 -15.63 -1.52
N VAL A 533 13.89 -16.79 -1.90
CA VAL A 533 13.95 -17.98 -1.03
C VAL A 533 15.38 -18.49 -0.96
N ARG A 534 15.91 -18.63 0.25
CA ARG A 534 17.22 -19.22 0.54
C ARG A 534 17.05 -20.41 1.48
N GLY A 535 17.24 -21.61 0.97
CA GLY A 535 17.09 -22.84 1.77
C GLY A 535 16.45 -23.95 0.96
N GLU A 536 16.09 -25.04 1.62
CA GLU A 536 15.68 -26.26 0.94
C GLU A 536 14.21 -26.62 1.18
N ARG A 537 13.61 -27.32 0.21
CA ARG A 537 12.29 -27.96 0.35
C ARG A 537 11.14 -27.02 0.73
N ASN A 538 11.27 -25.73 0.43
CA ASN A 538 10.21 -24.76 0.65
C ASN A 538 9.07 -24.96 -0.36
N ARG A 539 7.82 -24.80 0.07
CA ARG A 539 6.62 -24.96 -0.77
C ARG A 539 5.83 -23.66 -0.83
N LEU A 540 5.78 -23.04 -2.00
CA LEU A 540 5.17 -21.74 -2.22
C LEU A 540 3.94 -21.89 -3.12
N ALA A 541 2.77 -22.11 -2.51
CA ALA A 541 1.47 -22.10 -3.17
C ALA A 541 0.96 -20.65 -3.38
N LEU A 542 1.73 -19.84 -4.11
CA LEU A 542 1.48 -18.40 -4.27
C LEU A 542 0.88 -18.09 -5.65
N ALA A 543 -0.42 -17.76 -5.69
CA ALA A 543 -1.11 -17.45 -6.93
C ALA A 543 -0.61 -16.12 -7.54
N GLY A 544 -0.02 -16.21 -8.74
CA GLY A 544 0.48 -15.04 -9.48
C GLY A 544 1.92 -14.65 -9.18
N ALA A 545 2.67 -15.45 -8.42
CA ALA A 545 4.07 -15.16 -8.12
C ALA A 545 4.90 -15.07 -9.40
N ALA A 546 5.81 -14.09 -9.44
CA ALA A 546 6.63 -13.79 -10.62
C ALA A 546 5.83 -13.42 -11.87
N ALA A 547 4.61 -12.91 -11.73
CA ALA A 547 3.85 -12.35 -12.84
C ALA A 547 3.73 -10.83 -12.68
N GLY A 548 4.05 -10.09 -13.75
CA GLY A 548 3.83 -8.65 -13.84
C GLY A 548 2.52 -8.31 -14.55
N ALA A 549 2.45 -7.08 -15.05
CA ALA A 549 1.31 -6.60 -15.83
C ALA A 549 1.67 -5.35 -16.63
N LEU A 550 1.06 -5.16 -17.80
CA LEU A 550 1.02 -3.85 -18.46
C LEU A 550 -0.34 -3.20 -18.19
N ARG A 551 -0.35 -2.14 -17.39
CA ARG A 551 -1.55 -1.34 -17.11
C ARG A 551 -1.21 0.12 -17.34
N ARG A 552 -2.18 0.90 -17.84
CA ARG A 552 -1.96 2.33 -18.13
C ARG A 552 -0.72 2.58 -19.01
N ASN A 553 -0.36 1.61 -19.86
CA ASN A 553 0.82 1.60 -20.74
C ASN A 553 2.17 1.70 -20.03
N ALA A 554 2.25 1.26 -18.78
CA ALA A 554 3.51 1.15 -18.07
C ALA A 554 3.62 -0.25 -17.42
N PRO A 555 4.83 -0.84 -17.45
CA PRO A 555 5.04 -2.20 -16.98
C PRO A 555 5.14 -2.24 -15.46
N SER A 556 4.46 -3.21 -14.89
CA SER A 556 4.58 -3.67 -13.51
C SER A 556 5.42 -4.94 -13.55
N TYR A 557 6.42 -5.04 -12.68
CA TYR A 557 7.38 -6.15 -12.72
C TYR A 557 7.24 -7.06 -11.52
N ALA A 558 7.52 -8.35 -11.72
CA ALA A 558 7.59 -9.28 -10.60
C ALA A 558 8.62 -10.38 -10.78
N PHE A 559 9.31 -10.73 -9.70
CA PHE A 559 10.40 -11.70 -9.75
C PHE A 559 10.36 -12.67 -8.58
N ALA A 560 10.61 -13.95 -8.86
CA ALA A 560 10.77 -14.98 -7.83
C ALA A 560 12.06 -15.77 -8.03
N ALA A 561 12.91 -15.82 -7.01
CA ALA A 561 14.15 -16.56 -7.08
C ALA A 561 14.36 -17.46 -5.86
N ALA A 562 14.91 -18.65 -6.07
CA ALA A 562 15.31 -19.57 -5.03
C ALA A 562 16.74 -20.07 -5.19
N THR A 563 17.39 -20.36 -4.06
CA THR A 563 18.59 -21.19 -3.96
C THR A 563 18.34 -22.39 -3.05
N GLY A 564 19.16 -23.42 -3.16
CA GLY A 564 18.94 -24.70 -2.47
C GLY A 564 18.12 -25.68 -3.31
N THR A 565 17.93 -26.88 -2.77
CA THR A 565 17.29 -27.99 -3.50
C THR A 565 15.85 -28.24 -3.06
N GLY A 566 15.01 -28.73 -3.97
CA GLY A 566 13.65 -29.17 -3.65
C GLY A 566 12.63 -28.06 -3.38
N ASN A 567 12.96 -26.79 -3.66
CA ASN A 567 12.00 -25.69 -3.57
C ASN A 567 10.95 -25.81 -4.68
N ILE A 568 9.66 -25.75 -4.30
CA ILE A 568 8.53 -25.88 -5.20
C ILE A 568 7.74 -24.57 -5.20
N LEU A 569 7.50 -24.02 -6.40
CA LEU A 569 6.60 -22.89 -6.62
C LEU A 569 5.37 -23.38 -7.37
N LYS A 570 4.17 -22.94 -6.96
CA LYS A 570 2.95 -23.18 -7.73
C LYS A 570 3.14 -22.60 -9.12
N THR A 571 2.90 -23.42 -10.13
CA THR A 571 3.16 -23.06 -11.54
C THR A 571 2.57 -21.69 -11.87
N PRO A 572 3.40 -20.66 -12.10
CA PRO A 572 2.89 -19.35 -12.48
C PRO A 572 2.48 -19.35 -13.96
N GLU A 573 1.50 -18.52 -14.31
CA GLU A 573 1.22 -18.23 -15.71
C GLU A 573 2.42 -17.50 -16.33
N PRO A 574 2.90 -17.89 -17.52
CA PRO A 574 3.93 -17.14 -18.22
C PRO A 574 3.49 -15.69 -18.44
N ASP A 575 4.35 -14.73 -18.14
CA ASP A 575 4.07 -13.30 -18.27
C ASP A 575 5.30 -12.54 -18.83
N PRO A 576 5.13 -11.55 -19.73
CA PRO A 576 6.26 -10.83 -20.33
C PRO A 576 7.05 -9.94 -19.37
N TRP A 577 6.49 -9.56 -18.23
CA TRP A 577 7.07 -8.64 -17.24
C TRP A 577 7.44 -9.36 -15.93
N GLY A 578 7.40 -10.68 -15.97
CA GLY A 578 7.64 -11.54 -14.83
C GLY A 578 8.72 -12.59 -15.13
N ALA A 579 9.48 -12.98 -14.13
CA ALA A 579 10.45 -14.07 -14.28
C ALA A 579 10.72 -14.81 -12.98
N ASP A 580 10.90 -16.12 -13.10
CA ASP A 580 11.23 -17.00 -12.00
C ASP A 580 12.52 -17.82 -12.23
N GLY A 581 13.16 -18.28 -11.15
CA GLY A 581 14.36 -19.10 -11.21
C GLY A 581 14.64 -19.88 -9.91
N GLY A 582 15.23 -21.07 -10.04
CA GLY A 582 15.62 -21.90 -8.89
C GLY A 582 14.50 -22.72 -8.26
N PHE A 583 13.34 -22.81 -8.90
CA PHE A 583 12.19 -23.60 -8.44
C PHE A 583 11.89 -24.79 -9.35
N THR A 584 11.38 -25.85 -8.77
CA THR A 584 10.53 -26.82 -9.48
C THR A 584 9.09 -26.31 -9.47
N HIS A 585 8.33 -26.49 -10.56
CA HIS A 585 6.94 -26.07 -10.64
C HIS A 585 5.97 -27.24 -10.40
N ASP A 586 4.89 -26.98 -9.66
CA ASP A 586 3.78 -27.91 -9.47
C ASP A 586 2.44 -27.18 -9.57
N ALA A 587 1.61 -27.56 -10.55
CA ALA A 587 0.29 -26.94 -10.76
C ALA A 587 -0.75 -27.40 -9.73
N ALA A 588 -0.59 -28.60 -9.20
CA ALA A 588 -1.47 -29.18 -8.18
C ALA A 588 -1.10 -28.72 -6.77
N LEU A 589 -0.03 -27.93 -6.62
CA LEU A 589 0.37 -27.36 -5.33
C LEU A 589 -0.76 -26.48 -4.80
N ALA A 590 -1.47 -27.03 -3.83
CA ALA A 590 -2.53 -26.37 -3.11
C ALA A 590 -2.11 -26.16 -1.66
N ALA A 591 -2.71 -25.16 -1.04
CA ALA A 591 -2.64 -24.97 0.39
C ALA A 591 -4.01 -25.24 1.00
N PRO A 592 -4.06 -25.78 2.23
CA PRO A 592 -5.33 -25.87 2.94
C PRO A 592 -5.89 -24.44 3.14
N PRO A 593 -7.21 -24.24 2.98
CA PRO A 593 -7.81 -22.93 3.17
C PRO A 593 -7.60 -22.43 4.61
N ALA A 594 -7.39 -21.13 4.77
CA ALA A 594 -7.32 -20.50 6.08
C ALA A 594 -8.73 -20.38 6.71
N GLU A 595 -8.79 -20.42 8.05
CA GLU A 595 -10.04 -20.28 8.80
C GLU A 595 -10.36 -18.80 9.05
N TRP A 596 -11.48 -18.32 8.52
CA TRP A 596 -11.86 -16.91 8.66
C TRP A 596 -12.91 -16.74 9.76
N PRO A 597 -12.64 -15.92 10.78
CA PRO A 597 -13.66 -15.58 11.76
C PRO A 597 -14.79 -14.80 11.10
N THR A 598 -16.03 -15.17 11.41
CA THR A 598 -17.21 -14.41 11.03
C THR A 598 -17.57 -13.43 12.14
N VAL A 599 -17.97 -12.22 11.77
CA VAL A 599 -18.47 -11.20 12.67
C VAL A 599 -19.85 -10.79 12.19
N ASP A 600 -20.78 -10.60 13.12
CA ASP A 600 -22.09 -10.03 12.78
C ASP A 600 -21.92 -8.59 12.28
N ARG A 601 -22.32 -8.37 11.03
CA ARG A 601 -22.13 -7.09 10.32
C ARG A 601 -23.30 -6.13 10.51
N GLU A 602 -24.48 -6.64 10.89
CA GLU A 602 -25.72 -5.86 10.92
C GLU A 602 -25.62 -4.65 11.87
N PRO A 603 -25.11 -4.78 13.12
CA PRO A 603 -24.99 -3.63 14.01
C PRO A 603 -24.05 -2.53 13.48
N PHE A 604 -22.97 -2.94 12.81
CA PHE A 604 -22.01 -2.00 12.22
C PHE A 604 -22.59 -1.32 10.99
N ALA A 605 -23.30 -2.05 10.13
CA ALA A 605 -23.97 -1.51 8.95
C ALA A 605 -25.06 -0.50 9.35
N GLU A 606 -25.86 -0.80 10.37
CA GLU A 606 -26.86 0.14 10.89
C GLU A 606 -26.22 1.41 11.48
N ALA A 607 -25.14 1.26 12.25
CA ALA A 607 -24.44 2.39 12.84
C ALA A 607 -23.83 3.29 11.75
N ASP A 608 -23.23 2.67 10.74
CA ASP A 608 -22.68 3.36 9.57
C ASP A 608 -23.79 4.07 8.78
N ALA A 609 -24.90 3.39 8.49
CA ALA A 609 -26.07 3.97 7.84
C ALA A 609 -26.59 5.22 8.58
N ARG A 610 -26.78 5.11 9.91
CA ARG A 610 -27.21 6.24 10.75
C ARG A 610 -26.22 7.40 10.68
N ARG A 611 -24.92 7.12 10.71
CA ARG A 611 -23.85 8.13 10.63
C ARG A 611 -23.86 8.85 9.29
N VAL A 612 -23.85 8.12 8.17
CA VAL A 612 -23.86 8.69 6.82
C VAL A 612 -25.14 9.49 6.58
N LEU A 613 -26.31 8.93 6.95
CA LEU A 613 -27.58 9.61 6.80
C LEU A 613 -27.64 10.91 7.60
N LYS A 614 -27.12 10.92 8.84
CA LYS A 614 -27.03 12.14 9.65
C LYS A 614 -26.24 13.24 8.94
N ARG A 615 -25.12 12.90 8.30
CA ARG A 615 -24.31 13.85 7.51
C ARG A 615 -25.07 14.37 6.30
N VAL A 616 -25.75 13.49 5.56
CA VAL A 616 -26.57 13.86 4.39
C VAL A 616 -27.70 14.80 4.79
N LEU A 617 -28.40 14.52 5.89
CA LEU A 617 -29.49 15.37 6.39
C LEU A 617 -28.97 16.72 6.89
N ALA A 618 -27.84 16.75 7.60
CA ALA A 618 -27.22 18.00 8.03
C ALA A 618 -26.80 18.87 6.84
N ALA A 619 -26.34 18.25 5.74
CA ALA A 619 -25.94 18.93 4.53
C ALA A 619 -27.09 19.67 3.82
N GLU A 620 -28.35 19.26 4.01
CA GLU A 620 -29.52 19.91 3.40
C GLU A 620 -29.67 21.39 3.79
N LEU A 621 -29.13 21.76 4.96
CA LEU A 621 -29.19 23.12 5.51
C LEU A 621 -28.04 24.01 5.01
N LEU A 622 -27.06 23.44 4.30
CA LEU A 622 -25.88 24.14 3.83
C LEU A 622 -26.13 24.82 2.46
N PRO A 623 -25.37 25.87 2.11
CA PRO A 623 -25.41 26.43 0.77
C PRO A 623 -24.99 25.39 -0.29
N ALA A 624 -25.35 25.64 -1.55
CA ALA A 624 -25.27 24.63 -2.62
C ALA A 624 -23.89 23.97 -2.79
N ARG A 625 -22.80 24.74 -2.65
CA ARG A 625 -21.43 24.23 -2.80
C ARG A 625 -21.04 23.34 -1.62
N GLU A 626 -21.28 23.79 -0.40
CA GLU A 626 -20.97 23.07 0.84
C GLU A 626 -21.84 21.81 0.97
N ARG A 627 -23.12 21.89 0.58
CA ARG A 627 -24.01 20.73 0.50
C ARG A 627 -23.49 19.68 -0.48
N LEU A 628 -23.05 20.11 -1.67
CA LEU A 628 -22.49 19.20 -2.66
C LEU A 628 -21.18 18.55 -2.18
N ALA A 629 -20.32 19.30 -1.49
CA ALA A 629 -19.12 18.76 -0.87
C ALA A 629 -19.43 17.70 0.20
N ALA A 630 -20.41 17.98 1.07
CA ALA A 630 -20.86 17.03 2.09
C ALA A 630 -21.51 15.78 1.47
N TRP A 631 -22.29 15.94 0.40
CA TRP A 631 -22.85 14.81 -0.36
C TRP A 631 -21.77 13.98 -1.05
N LEU A 632 -20.77 14.58 -1.68
CA LEU A 632 -19.61 13.86 -2.24
C LEU A 632 -18.89 13.04 -1.17
N SER A 633 -18.63 13.65 -0.01
CA SER A 633 -17.99 12.96 1.11
C SER A 633 -18.85 11.80 1.65
N ALA A 634 -20.17 11.97 1.71
CA ALA A 634 -21.10 10.91 2.10
C ALA A 634 -21.14 9.77 1.07
N MET A 635 -21.11 10.07 -0.23
CA MET A 635 -21.04 9.04 -1.28
C MET A 635 -19.69 8.29 -1.28
N ALA A 636 -18.61 9.00 -0.99
CA ALA A 636 -17.27 8.43 -0.85
C ALA A 636 -17.10 7.58 0.42
N ASN A 637 -18.13 7.45 1.26
CA ASN A 637 -18.12 6.52 2.39
C ASN A 637 -17.99 5.08 1.88
N ALA A 638 -16.78 4.54 1.96
CA ALA A 638 -16.51 3.12 1.71
C ALA A 638 -16.88 2.25 2.92
N GLY A 639 -17.99 2.57 3.58
CA GLY A 639 -18.49 1.85 4.73
C GLY A 639 -19.36 0.65 4.34
N LEU A 640 -19.98 0.03 5.35
CA LEU A 640 -20.75 -1.20 5.16
C LEU A 640 -22.10 -0.96 4.48
N GLU A 641 -22.57 0.28 4.53
CA GLU A 641 -23.80 0.73 3.89
C GLU A 641 -23.50 1.24 2.47
N SER A 642 -24.23 0.74 1.47
CA SER A 642 -24.02 1.06 0.05
C SER A 642 -25.21 1.73 -0.65
N HIS A 643 -26.39 1.80 -0.02
CA HIS A 643 -27.61 2.37 -0.62
C HIS A 643 -27.64 3.89 -0.50
N VAL A 644 -27.17 4.48 0.61
CA VAL A 644 -27.16 5.95 0.78
C VAL A 644 -26.27 6.62 -0.29
N PRO A 645 -25.03 6.15 -0.56
CA PRO A 645 -24.24 6.68 -1.68
C PRO A 645 -24.97 6.68 -3.02
N LEU A 646 -25.62 5.57 -3.39
CA LEU A 646 -26.35 5.45 -4.65
C LEU A 646 -27.57 6.38 -4.69
N THR A 647 -28.29 6.52 -3.59
CA THR A 647 -29.45 7.41 -3.48
C THR A 647 -29.04 8.88 -3.60
N VAL A 648 -27.93 9.27 -2.98
CA VAL A 648 -27.39 10.64 -3.09
C VAL A 648 -26.92 10.92 -4.51
N ALA A 649 -26.24 9.97 -5.17
CA ALA A 649 -25.82 10.10 -6.56
C ALA A 649 -27.03 10.28 -7.50
N GLU A 650 -28.06 9.45 -7.34
CA GLU A 650 -29.30 9.56 -8.10
C GLU A 650 -29.98 10.92 -7.87
N ARG A 651 -30.03 11.39 -6.63
CA ARG A 651 -30.59 12.71 -6.30
C ARG A 651 -29.82 13.86 -6.94
N ILE A 652 -28.49 13.80 -6.99
CA ILE A 652 -27.68 14.82 -7.69
C ILE A 652 -28.02 14.82 -9.19
N LEU A 653 -28.18 13.65 -9.81
CA LEU A 653 -28.58 13.52 -11.22
C LEU A 653 -30.03 14.03 -11.45
N GLN A 654 -30.94 13.81 -10.50
CA GLN A 654 -32.35 14.25 -10.54
C GLN A 654 -32.52 15.76 -10.34
N ASP A 655 -31.85 16.32 -9.34
CA ASP A 655 -31.99 17.72 -8.95
C ASP A 655 -31.45 18.65 -10.06
N GLY A 656 -30.46 18.18 -10.83
CA GLY A 656 -29.86 18.88 -11.98
C GLY A 656 -29.49 20.34 -11.66
N THR A 657 -29.14 20.61 -10.40
CA THR A 657 -28.70 21.89 -9.87
C THR A 657 -27.33 22.25 -10.43
N ASP A 658 -26.74 23.36 -10.00
CA ASP A 658 -25.42 23.86 -10.40
C ASP A 658 -24.24 22.87 -10.18
N ALA A 659 -24.49 21.62 -9.81
CA ALA A 659 -23.49 20.58 -9.56
C ALA A 659 -22.44 20.46 -10.68
N PRO A 660 -22.76 20.35 -11.98
CA PRO A 660 -21.73 20.39 -13.03
C PRO A 660 -20.87 21.66 -13.03
N GLY A 661 -21.40 22.79 -12.56
CA GLY A 661 -20.70 24.05 -12.40
C GLY A 661 -19.85 24.15 -11.13
N LEU A 662 -20.23 23.45 -10.06
CA LEU A 662 -19.59 23.54 -8.74
C LEU A 662 -18.62 22.39 -8.45
N LEU A 663 -18.86 21.19 -8.98
CA LEU A 663 -18.05 19.98 -8.76
C LEU A 663 -16.55 20.23 -9.03
N PRO A 664 -16.13 20.91 -10.13
CA PRO A 664 -14.70 21.12 -10.38
C PRO A 664 -14.01 21.95 -9.28
N SER A 665 -14.74 22.80 -8.55
CA SER A 665 -14.22 23.59 -7.42
C SER A 665 -13.99 22.77 -6.15
N LEU A 666 -14.50 21.52 -6.10
CA LEU A 666 -14.42 20.59 -4.97
C LEU A 666 -13.40 19.47 -5.21
N VAL A 667 -12.93 19.32 -6.44
CA VAL A 667 -12.01 18.27 -6.87
C VAL A 667 -10.60 18.55 -6.34
N THR A 668 -10.11 17.62 -5.54
CA THR A 668 -8.72 17.59 -5.07
C THR A 668 -8.20 16.15 -5.06
N VAL A 669 -6.89 15.99 -5.21
CA VAL A 669 -6.24 14.68 -5.36
C VAL A 669 -6.24 13.86 -4.08
N GLU A 670 -6.19 14.55 -2.95
CA GLU A 670 -6.14 13.96 -1.63
C GLU A 670 -7.46 13.19 -1.38
N ARG A 671 -8.59 13.72 -1.85
CA ARG A 671 -9.90 13.10 -1.72
C ARG A 671 -10.20 12.12 -2.85
N PHE A 672 -9.30 11.17 -3.07
CA PHE A 672 -9.37 10.24 -4.20
C PHE A 672 -10.72 9.50 -4.32
N ASP A 673 -11.32 9.07 -3.21
CA ASP A 673 -12.61 8.36 -3.26
C ASP A 673 -13.75 9.29 -3.67
N GLU A 674 -13.69 10.58 -3.29
CA GLU A 674 -14.60 11.62 -3.81
C GLU A 674 -14.35 11.87 -5.30
N LEU A 675 -13.09 11.78 -5.78
CA LEU A 675 -12.78 11.93 -7.21
C LEU A 675 -13.45 10.88 -8.09
N VAL A 676 -13.59 9.65 -7.60
CA VAL A 676 -14.27 8.58 -8.36
C VAL A 676 -15.72 8.97 -8.64
N TRP A 677 -16.43 9.44 -7.61
CA TRP A 677 -17.81 9.92 -7.73
C TRP A 677 -17.92 11.22 -8.54
N ALA A 678 -17.04 12.18 -8.28
CA ALA A 678 -17.01 13.44 -9.00
C ALA A 678 -16.81 13.20 -10.51
N ARG A 679 -15.92 12.29 -10.90
CA ARG A 679 -15.67 11.94 -12.30
C ARG A 679 -16.92 11.38 -12.98
N LEU A 680 -17.66 10.50 -12.31
CA LEU A 680 -18.92 9.97 -12.83
C LEU A 680 -19.96 11.08 -13.01
N LEU A 681 -20.20 11.88 -11.98
CA LEU A 681 -21.22 12.95 -12.01
C LEU A 681 -20.89 14.03 -13.04
N LEU A 682 -19.60 14.36 -13.19
CA LEU A 682 -19.12 15.28 -14.23
C LEU A 682 -19.36 14.74 -15.65
N SER A 683 -19.40 13.42 -15.84
CA SER A 683 -19.71 12.83 -17.14
C SER A 683 -21.13 13.20 -17.61
N ALA A 684 -22.06 13.46 -16.70
CA ALA A 684 -23.40 13.97 -17.02
C ALA A 684 -23.45 15.50 -17.25
N GLY A 685 -22.34 16.22 -17.03
CA GLY A 685 -22.29 17.69 -17.04
C GLY A 685 -22.14 18.35 -18.42
N GLY A 686 -21.81 17.58 -19.46
CA GLY A 686 -21.67 18.04 -20.84
C GLY A 686 -20.80 19.30 -21.00
N ARG A 687 -21.18 20.19 -21.92
CA ARG A 687 -20.46 21.45 -22.19
C ARG A 687 -20.41 22.41 -21.00
N ARG A 688 -21.43 22.38 -20.13
CA ARG A 688 -21.46 23.24 -18.92
C ARG A 688 -20.37 22.82 -17.93
N GLY A 689 -20.27 21.51 -17.67
CA GLY A 689 -19.21 20.94 -16.83
C GLY A 689 -17.81 21.17 -17.42
N ALA A 690 -17.68 21.05 -18.74
CA ALA A 690 -16.42 21.34 -19.44
C ALA A 690 -15.95 22.78 -19.19
N ARG A 691 -16.85 23.76 -19.35
CA ARG A 691 -16.54 25.20 -19.12
C ARG A 691 -16.16 25.47 -17.67
N ALA A 692 -16.92 24.93 -16.71
CA ALA A 692 -16.61 25.09 -15.29
C ALA A 692 -15.25 24.49 -14.93
N THR A 693 -14.94 23.30 -15.48
CA THR A 693 -13.64 22.65 -15.30
C THR A 693 -12.51 23.47 -15.92
N ALA A 694 -12.71 24.06 -17.10
CA ALA A 694 -11.73 24.93 -17.73
C ALA A 694 -11.46 26.20 -16.90
N VAL A 695 -12.49 26.79 -16.28
CA VAL A 695 -12.33 27.93 -15.37
C VAL A 695 -11.50 27.54 -14.16
N GLU A 696 -11.85 26.44 -13.48
CA GLU A 696 -11.10 25.95 -12.32
C GLU A 696 -9.67 25.56 -12.69
N LEU A 697 -9.48 24.94 -13.85
CA LEU A 697 -8.18 24.59 -14.38
C LEU A 697 -7.32 25.84 -14.50
N SER A 698 -7.84 26.93 -15.09
CA SER A 698 -7.09 28.17 -15.35
C SER A 698 -6.48 28.83 -14.10
N VAL A 699 -7.09 28.63 -12.93
CA VAL A 699 -6.62 29.20 -11.65
C VAL A 699 -5.91 28.19 -10.76
N ALA A 700 -6.08 26.89 -11.00
CA ALA A 700 -5.43 25.82 -10.24
C ALA A 700 -3.91 25.77 -10.52
N LYS A 701 -3.16 25.20 -9.57
CA LYS A 701 -1.72 24.95 -9.65
C LYS A 701 -1.40 23.52 -9.20
N GLY A 702 -0.17 23.06 -9.49
CA GLY A 702 0.37 21.78 -9.01
C GLY A 702 -0.55 20.59 -9.28
N GLN A 703 -0.65 19.69 -8.30
CA GLN A 703 -1.39 18.44 -8.43
C GLN A 703 -2.89 18.63 -8.70
N ARG A 704 -3.53 19.66 -8.10
CA ARG A 704 -4.95 19.98 -8.39
C ARG A 704 -5.16 20.29 -9.86
N ARG A 705 -4.26 21.06 -10.47
CA ARG A 705 -4.31 21.39 -11.90
C ARG A 705 -4.17 20.13 -12.76
N ALA A 706 -3.27 19.22 -12.40
CA ALA A 706 -3.11 17.95 -13.11
C ALA A 706 -4.35 17.06 -13.03
N VAL A 707 -5.02 16.99 -11.86
CA VAL A 707 -6.29 16.26 -11.71
C VAL A 707 -7.38 16.87 -12.59
N LEU A 708 -7.55 18.20 -12.56
CA LEU A 708 -8.53 18.90 -13.40
C LEU A 708 -8.25 18.69 -14.90
N ALA A 709 -6.98 18.70 -15.32
CA ALA A 709 -6.59 18.38 -16.69
C ALA A 709 -6.98 16.95 -17.07
N GLY A 710 -6.81 15.99 -16.16
CA GLY A 710 -7.26 14.60 -16.34
C GLY A 710 -8.79 14.43 -16.37
N MET A 711 -9.53 15.33 -15.73
CA MET A 711 -11.01 15.34 -15.78
C MET A 711 -11.56 15.82 -17.11
N LEU A 712 -10.78 16.51 -17.95
CA LEU A 712 -11.23 16.91 -19.28
C LEU A 712 -11.71 15.70 -20.12
N SER A 713 -11.16 14.51 -19.85
CA SER A 713 -11.55 13.27 -20.52
C SER A 713 -13.03 12.90 -20.40
N VAL A 714 -13.80 13.49 -19.47
CA VAL A 714 -15.19 13.08 -19.19
C VAL A 714 -16.26 13.96 -19.82
N PHE A 715 -15.90 15.02 -20.54
CA PHE A 715 -16.90 15.96 -21.11
C PHE A 715 -17.11 15.88 -22.62
N GLY A 716 -16.44 14.96 -23.32
CA GLY A 716 -16.55 14.80 -24.75
C GLY A 716 -15.84 15.93 -25.49
N ASN A 717 -16.31 16.26 -26.69
CA ASN A 717 -15.65 17.21 -27.58
C ASN A 717 -15.50 18.60 -26.96
N GLY A 718 -16.43 18.98 -26.06
CA GLY A 718 -16.43 20.27 -25.40
C GLY A 718 -15.21 20.56 -24.52
N ALA A 719 -14.35 19.57 -24.26
CA ALA A 719 -13.12 19.73 -23.50
C ALA A 719 -11.84 19.51 -24.32
N ALA A 720 -11.94 19.09 -25.59
CA ALA A 720 -10.78 18.75 -26.41
C ALA A 720 -9.89 19.96 -26.73
N GLU A 721 -10.48 21.12 -27.05
CA GLU A 721 -9.71 22.36 -27.27
C GLU A 721 -8.99 22.82 -26.00
N THR A 722 -9.65 22.73 -24.85
CA THR A 722 -9.04 23.02 -23.54
C THR A 722 -7.86 22.07 -23.28
N ALA A 723 -8.04 20.77 -23.56
CA ALA A 723 -6.98 19.79 -23.38
C ALA A 723 -5.79 20.05 -24.33
N LEU A 724 -6.04 20.42 -25.59
CA LEU A 724 -5.01 20.85 -26.54
C LEU A 724 -4.20 22.05 -26.03
N ALA A 725 -4.87 23.08 -25.54
CA ALA A 725 -4.21 24.27 -24.98
C ALA A 725 -3.37 23.92 -23.72
N THR A 726 -3.83 22.95 -22.95
CA THR A 726 -3.20 22.51 -21.70
C THR A 726 -1.90 21.70 -21.93
N LEU A 727 -1.63 21.25 -23.16
CA LEU A 727 -0.37 20.55 -23.47
C LEU A 727 0.89 21.41 -23.35
N ALA A 728 0.74 22.74 -23.35
CA ALA A 728 1.87 23.68 -23.23
C ALA A 728 2.20 24.03 -21.77
N ASP A 729 1.61 23.34 -20.79
CA ASP A 729 1.78 23.64 -19.37
C ASP A 729 3.22 23.43 -18.88
N PRO A 730 3.77 24.28 -18.00
CA PRO A 730 5.09 24.05 -17.42
C PRO A 730 5.16 22.79 -16.54
N ASP A 731 4.05 22.38 -15.91
CA ASP A 731 4.01 21.19 -15.08
C ASP A 731 3.81 19.93 -15.94
N TRP A 732 4.76 19.00 -15.87
CA TRP A 732 4.73 17.76 -16.64
C TRP A 732 3.54 16.88 -16.30
N ARG A 733 3.05 16.91 -15.05
CA ARG A 733 1.87 16.14 -14.61
C ARG A 733 0.63 16.64 -15.32
N VAL A 734 0.55 17.96 -15.55
CA VAL A 734 -0.53 18.62 -16.30
C VAL A 734 -0.44 18.26 -17.79
N ARG A 735 0.75 18.36 -18.41
CA ARG A 735 0.95 17.96 -19.82
C ARG A 735 0.57 16.50 -20.05
N ARG A 736 1.05 15.61 -19.18
CA ARG A 736 0.71 14.18 -19.18
C ARG A 736 -0.80 13.94 -19.09
N ALA A 737 -1.46 14.56 -18.12
CA ALA A 737 -2.90 14.38 -17.91
C ALA A 737 -3.73 14.91 -19.09
N ALA A 738 -3.30 16.01 -19.71
CA ALA A 738 -3.93 16.57 -20.89
C ALA A 738 -3.73 15.66 -22.13
N ALA A 739 -2.53 15.10 -22.33
CA ALA A 739 -2.27 14.13 -23.41
C ALA A 739 -3.13 12.87 -23.27
N ILE A 740 -3.21 12.29 -22.06
CA ILE A 740 -4.10 11.15 -21.77
C ILE A 740 -5.56 11.52 -22.06
N SER A 741 -6.00 12.71 -21.64
CA SER A 741 -7.38 13.15 -21.87
C SER A 741 -7.70 13.27 -23.36
N LEU A 742 -6.78 13.81 -24.17
CA LEU A 742 -6.96 13.87 -25.62
C LEU A 742 -7.06 12.50 -26.27
N GLY A 743 -6.21 11.56 -25.86
CA GLY A 743 -6.26 10.18 -26.34
C GLY A 743 -7.62 9.52 -26.05
N ILE A 744 -8.12 9.63 -24.82
CA ILE A 744 -9.43 9.09 -24.43
C ILE A 744 -10.60 9.75 -25.19
N LEU A 745 -10.55 11.07 -25.37
CA LEU A 745 -11.63 11.81 -26.03
C LEU A 745 -11.76 11.47 -27.52
N LEU A 746 -10.67 11.04 -28.15
CA LEU A 746 -10.56 10.80 -29.59
C LEU A 746 -10.15 9.36 -29.91
N ASP A 747 -10.45 8.45 -28.99
CA ASP A 747 -10.06 7.05 -29.07
C ASP A 747 -10.84 6.32 -30.17
N ARG A 748 -10.11 5.65 -31.08
CA ARG A 748 -10.62 4.85 -32.20
C ARG A 748 -10.45 3.35 -31.99
N GLU A 749 -9.96 2.91 -30.83
CA GLU A 749 -9.75 1.50 -30.57
C GLU A 749 -11.06 0.71 -30.73
N THR A 750 -11.00 -0.41 -31.46
CA THR A 750 -12.15 -1.29 -31.75
C THR A 750 -12.14 -2.56 -30.90
N GLY A 751 -11.35 -2.58 -29.83
CA GLY A 751 -11.21 -3.71 -28.90
C GLY A 751 -12.46 -3.95 -28.04
N ASP A 752 -12.31 -4.68 -26.92
CA ASP A 752 -13.45 -5.01 -26.05
C ASP A 752 -14.03 -3.80 -25.33
N GLU A 753 -13.22 -2.78 -25.01
CA GLU A 753 -13.67 -1.47 -24.55
C GLU A 753 -13.57 -0.46 -25.73
N PRO A 754 -14.51 -0.44 -26.70
CA PRO A 754 -14.43 0.45 -27.84
C PRO A 754 -14.23 1.91 -27.43
N GLY A 755 -13.31 2.56 -28.12
CA GLY A 755 -12.99 3.96 -27.94
C GLY A 755 -14.20 4.85 -28.21
N ARG A 756 -14.10 6.10 -27.74
CA ARG A 756 -15.20 7.07 -27.80
C ARG A 756 -15.72 7.30 -29.23
N LEU A 757 -14.85 7.35 -30.23
CA LEU A 757 -15.28 7.57 -31.62
C LEU A 757 -16.09 6.38 -32.16
N VAL A 758 -15.76 5.16 -31.75
CA VAL A 758 -16.52 3.95 -32.09
C VAL A 758 -17.89 3.97 -31.40
N LEU A 759 -17.92 4.32 -30.10
CA LEU A 759 -19.17 4.47 -29.35
C LEU A 759 -20.09 5.53 -29.98
N LEU A 760 -19.56 6.68 -30.38
CA LEU A 760 -20.34 7.75 -31.02
C LEU A 760 -20.91 7.32 -32.36
N ALA A 761 -20.11 6.67 -33.21
CA ALA A 761 -20.56 6.18 -34.52
C ALA A 761 -21.67 5.13 -34.36
N GLU A 762 -21.55 4.24 -33.37
CA GLU A 762 -22.57 3.24 -33.10
C GLU A 762 -23.83 3.86 -32.49
N ALA A 763 -23.70 4.83 -31.58
CA ALA A 763 -24.82 5.58 -31.04
C ALA A 763 -25.60 6.34 -32.13
N GLU A 764 -24.90 6.95 -33.09
CA GLU A 764 -25.52 7.57 -34.27
C GLU A 764 -26.30 6.55 -35.10
N ARG A 765 -25.72 5.36 -35.34
CA ARG A 765 -26.37 4.29 -36.11
C ARG A 765 -27.67 3.80 -35.45
N LEU A 766 -27.68 3.74 -34.12
CA LEU A 766 -28.81 3.33 -33.29
C LEU A 766 -29.86 4.42 -33.11
N CYS A 767 -29.51 5.69 -33.33
CA CYS A 767 -30.41 6.80 -33.04
C CYS A 767 -31.72 6.73 -33.86
N GLY A 768 -32.85 6.75 -33.15
CA GLY A 768 -34.18 6.63 -33.73
C GLY A 768 -34.52 5.24 -34.29
N LYS A 769 -33.72 4.21 -33.99
CA LYS A 769 -33.86 2.85 -34.49
C LYS A 769 -33.70 1.82 -33.38
N SER A 770 -34.34 0.67 -33.52
CA SER A 770 -34.10 -0.47 -32.62
C SER A 770 -32.70 -1.05 -32.85
N ALA A 771 -32.00 -1.41 -31.76
CA ALA A 771 -30.66 -2.00 -31.85
C ALA A 771 -30.70 -3.49 -32.24
N PRO A 772 -30.08 -3.91 -33.36
CA PRO A 772 -29.83 -5.33 -33.63
C PRO A 772 -28.79 -5.91 -32.66
N GLU A 773 -28.77 -7.23 -32.49
CA GLU A 773 -27.84 -7.91 -31.55
C GLU A 773 -26.35 -7.60 -31.84
N GLU A 774 -25.96 -7.49 -33.11
CA GLU A 774 -24.59 -7.12 -33.52
C GLU A 774 -24.12 -5.76 -32.99
N SER A 775 -25.05 -4.88 -32.63
CA SER A 775 -24.74 -3.55 -32.07
C SER A 775 -24.08 -3.67 -30.72
N PHE A 776 -24.49 -4.66 -29.91
CA PHE A 776 -23.95 -4.84 -28.57
C PHE A 776 -22.50 -5.32 -28.60
N ALA A 777 -22.11 -6.05 -29.67
CA ALA A 777 -20.72 -6.38 -29.91
C ALA A 777 -19.87 -5.15 -30.29
N ARG A 778 -20.44 -4.18 -31.03
CA ARG A 778 -19.76 -2.92 -31.39
C ARG A 778 -19.72 -1.88 -30.28
N LEU A 779 -20.75 -1.84 -29.41
CA LEU A 779 -20.73 -1.03 -28.19
C LEU A 779 -19.70 -1.57 -27.19
N GLY A 780 -19.55 -2.90 -27.15
CA GLY A 780 -18.61 -3.59 -26.28
C GLY A 780 -18.83 -3.30 -24.81
N SER A 781 -17.77 -3.52 -24.04
CA SER A 781 -17.62 -3.24 -22.63
C SER A 781 -17.42 -1.74 -22.40
N GLN A 782 -18.45 -1.02 -21.97
CA GLN A 782 -18.35 0.42 -21.68
C GLN A 782 -18.34 0.70 -20.18
N ARG A 783 -17.77 1.85 -19.80
CA ARG A 783 -17.96 2.40 -18.45
C ARG A 783 -19.22 3.26 -18.43
N LEU A 784 -19.92 3.30 -17.30
CA LEU A 784 -21.13 4.11 -17.15
C LEU A 784 -20.93 5.57 -17.57
N GLY A 785 -19.80 6.16 -17.20
CA GLY A 785 -19.44 7.52 -17.60
C GLY A 785 -19.45 7.76 -19.11
N ALA A 786 -19.11 6.77 -19.94
CA ALA A 786 -19.10 6.91 -21.41
C ALA A 786 -20.53 7.06 -21.98
N TYR A 787 -21.49 6.30 -21.45
CA TYR A 787 -22.91 6.46 -21.82
C TYR A 787 -23.46 7.80 -21.33
N LEU A 788 -23.21 8.17 -20.06
CA LEU A 788 -23.69 9.45 -19.51
C LEU A 788 -23.10 10.64 -20.29
N GLN A 789 -21.83 10.57 -20.65
CA GLN A 789 -21.15 11.58 -21.48
C GLN A 789 -21.77 11.70 -22.88
N THR A 790 -22.20 10.59 -23.47
CA THR A 790 -22.88 10.58 -24.78
C THR A 790 -24.27 11.21 -24.67
N LEU A 791 -25.06 10.85 -23.65
CA LEU A 791 -26.35 11.48 -23.37
C LEU A 791 -26.24 12.97 -23.04
N ALA A 792 -25.20 13.39 -22.30
CA ALA A 792 -24.97 14.80 -21.97
C ALA A 792 -24.68 15.70 -23.20
N SER A 793 -24.41 15.08 -24.35
CA SER A 793 -24.19 15.77 -25.62
C SER A 793 -25.44 15.81 -26.50
N ASP A 794 -26.49 15.07 -26.13
CA ASP A 794 -27.77 14.99 -26.84
C ASP A 794 -28.77 16.03 -26.28
N PRO A 795 -29.27 16.96 -27.12
CA PRO A 795 -30.17 18.03 -26.68
C PRO A 795 -31.54 17.55 -26.19
N ASP A 796 -31.99 16.34 -26.59
CA ASP A 796 -33.27 15.78 -26.18
C ASP A 796 -33.15 14.92 -24.90
N SER A 797 -31.95 14.75 -24.36
CA SER A 797 -31.73 13.94 -23.16
C SER A 797 -32.35 14.61 -21.93
N SER A 798 -33.32 13.92 -21.33
CA SER A 798 -33.96 14.32 -20.08
C SER A 798 -33.20 13.77 -18.87
N ARG A 799 -33.46 14.33 -17.68
CA ARG A 799 -32.90 13.80 -16.42
C ARG A 799 -33.27 12.34 -16.18
N GLU A 800 -34.47 11.95 -16.61
CA GLU A 800 -34.96 10.57 -16.52
C GLU A 800 -34.09 9.61 -17.33
N ASP A 801 -33.57 10.03 -18.49
CA ASP A 801 -32.71 9.18 -19.31
C ASP A 801 -31.37 8.85 -18.61
N PHE A 802 -30.78 9.82 -17.92
CA PHE A 802 -29.57 9.59 -17.11
C PHE A 802 -29.84 8.60 -15.98
N ILE A 803 -30.98 8.73 -15.30
CA ILE A 803 -31.38 7.88 -14.18
C ILE A 803 -31.63 6.45 -14.65
N ARG A 804 -32.30 6.27 -15.79
CA ARG A 804 -32.55 4.94 -16.38
C ARG A 804 -31.26 4.18 -16.63
N VAL A 805 -30.28 4.82 -17.29
CA VAL A 805 -28.98 4.20 -17.57
C VAL A 805 -28.17 3.99 -16.28
N PHE A 806 -28.22 4.93 -15.34
CA PHE A 806 -27.57 4.80 -14.03
C PHE A 806 -28.11 3.61 -13.23
N ARG A 807 -29.44 3.46 -13.14
CA ARG A 807 -30.08 2.33 -12.44
C ARG A 807 -29.81 0.99 -13.12
N ALA A 808 -29.76 0.97 -14.46
CA ALA A 808 -29.43 -0.24 -15.22
C ALA A 808 -27.97 -0.72 -15.01
N ALA A 809 -27.11 0.09 -14.39
CA ALA A 809 -25.79 -0.33 -13.95
C ALA A 809 -25.83 -1.15 -12.64
N GLU A 810 -26.98 -1.30 -11.97
CA GLU A 810 -27.22 -2.18 -10.82
C GLU A 810 -26.20 -2.02 -9.67
N GLY A 811 -25.81 -0.78 -9.38
CA GLY A 811 -24.84 -0.50 -8.30
C GLY A 811 -23.37 -0.78 -8.68
N ARG A 812 -23.08 -1.26 -9.89
CA ARG A 812 -21.71 -1.37 -10.46
C ARG A 812 -21.17 -0.01 -10.91
N VAL A 813 -21.27 0.96 -10.01
CA VAL A 813 -20.96 2.38 -10.26
C VAL A 813 -19.51 2.69 -9.90
N LEU A 814 -18.98 1.99 -8.89
CA LEU A 814 -17.63 2.18 -8.34
C LEU A 814 -16.59 1.23 -8.90
N ASP A 815 -17.03 0.10 -9.43
CA ASP A 815 -16.13 -0.81 -10.12
C ASP A 815 -15.73 -0.15 -11.42
N ARG A 816 -14.42 0.09 -11.62
CA ARG A 816 -13.85 0.48 -12.91
C ARG A 816 -14.04 -0.61 -14.00
N LEU A 817 -14.83 -1.63 -13.70
CA LEU A 817 -15.20 -2.71 -14.57
C LEU A 817 -16.28 -2.21 -15.54
N PRO A 818 -16.26 -2.70 -16.78
CA PRO A 818 -17.34 -2.49 -17.71
C PRO A 818 -18.70 -2.89 -17.13
N ILE A 819 -19.73 -2.09 -17.41
CA ILE A 819 -21.10 -2.42 -17.04
C ILE A 819 -21.65 -3.50 -17.99
N GLY A 820 -22.46 -4.41 -17.44
CA GLY A 820 -23.00 -5.55 -18.20
C GLY A 820 -23.96 -5.14 -19.31
N HIS A 821 -24.35 -6.13 -20.14
CA HIS A 821 -25.23 -5.92 -21.31
C HIS A 821 -26.57 -5.24 -20.99
N HIS A 822 -27.04 -5.25 -19.74
CA HIS A 822 -28.29 -4.60 -19.35
C HIS A 822 -28.22 -3.07 -19.52
N ALA A 823 -27.17 -2.41 -19.03
CA ALA A 823 -27.03 -0.96 -19.18
C ALA A 823 -26.78 -0.55 -20.64
N ALA A 824 -26.10 -1.38 -21.43
CA ALA A 824 -25.94 -1.17 -22.87
C ALA A 824 -27.28 -1.25 -23.61
N ARG A 825 -28.14 -2.21 -23.24
CA ARG A 825 -29.51 -2.35 -23.78
C ARG A 825 -30.39 -1.17 -23.40
N GLU A 826 -30.30 -0.71 -22.15
CA GLU A 826 -31.07 0.45 -21.69
C GLU A 826 -30.63 1.74 -22.41
N PHE A 827 -29.31 1.93 -22.56
CA PHE A 827 -28.75 3.03 -23.36
C PHE A 827 -29.25 2.98 -24.82
N ALA A 828 -29.22 1.81 -25.46
CA ALA A 828 -29.75 1.65 -26.81
C ALA A 828 -31.26 1.92 -26.91
N ALA A 829 -32.04 1.53 -25.89
CA ALA A 829 -33.48 1.80 -25.83
C ALA A 829 -33.79 3.30 -25.69
N VAL A 830 -32.98 4.04 -24.92
CA VAL A 830 -33.04 5.50 -24.84
C VAL A 830 -32.78 6.12 -26.23
N LEU A 831 -31.76 5.65 -26.95
CA LEU A 831 -31.43 6.14 -28.29
C LEU A 831 -32.50 5.81 -29.35
N ALA A 832 -33.14 4.65 -29.25
CA ALA A 832 -34.18 4.22 -30.19
C ALA A 832 -35.39 5.18 -30.23
N GLY A 833 -35.67 5.87 -29.11
CA GLY A 833 -36.76 6.84 -28.98
C GLY A 833 -36.41 8.27 -29.41
N ARG A 834 -35.19 8.52 -29.93
CA ARG A 834 -34.71 9.88 -30.20
C ARG A 834 -35.29 10.50 -31.47
N SER A 835 -35.44 11.82 -31.44
CA SER A 835 -35.93 12.61 -32.58
C SER A 835 -34.88 12.72 -33.67
N ARG A 836 -35.31 13.11 -34.87
CA ARG A 836 -34.37 13.42 -35.97
C ARG A 836 -33.36 14.52 -35.59
N ALA A 837 -33.76 15.49 -34.78
CA ALA A 837 -32.88 16.58 -34.34
C ALA A 837 -31.80 16.08 -33.36
N ALA A 838 -32.17 15.20 -32.41
CA ALA A 838 -31.20 14.53 -31.54
C ALA A 838 -30.20 13.68 -32.34
N CYS A 839 -30.66 12.93 -33.34
CA CYS A 839 -29.76 12.15 -34.19
C CYS A 839 -28.80 13.02 -35.00
N GLN A 840 -29.25 14.17 -35.50
CA GLN A 840 -28.37 15.14 -36.15
C GLN A 840 -27.35 15.75 -35.19
N ALA A 841 -27.72 15.98 -33.93
CA ALA A 841 -26.80 16.47 -32.92
C ALA A 841 -25.70 15.44 -32.60
N LEU A 842 -26.05 14.15 -32.46
CA LEU A 842 -25.08 13.07 -32.26
C LEU A 842 -24.14 12.92 -33.46
N SER A 843 -24.68 12.96 -34.68
CA SER A 843 -23.89 12.93 -35.92
C SER A 843 -22.86 14.08 -35.97
N LYS A 844 -23.33 15.31 -35.68
CA LYS A 844 -22.46 16.48 -35.59
C LYS A 844 -21.36 16.33 -34.52
N GLN A 845 -21.65 15.68 -33.39
CA GLN A 845 -20.61 15.38 -32.39
C GLN A 845 -19.56 14.42 -32.96
N GLY A 846 -19.94 13.40 -33.72
CA GLY A 846 -18.99 12.54 -34.43
C GLY A 846 -18.08 13.33 -35.36
N GLU A 847 -18.66 14.21 -36.19
CA GLU A 847 -17.92 15.06 -37.13
C GLU A 847 -16.96 16.04 -36.42
N GLU A 848 -17.42 16.71 -35.35
CA GLU A 848 -16.61 17.62 -34.54
C GLU A 848 -15.42 16.89 -33.88
N ALA A 849 -15.64 15.66 -33.39
CA ALA A 849 -14.58 14.85 -32.80
C ALA A 849 -13.55 14.42 -33.84
N GLU A 850 -13.99 13.94 -35.01
CA GLU A 850 -13.11 13.52 -36.09
C GLU A 850 -12.24 14.68 -36.61
N ALA A 851 -12.80 15.90 -36.69
CA ALA A 851 -12.05 17.10 -37.07
C ALA A 851 -10.89 17.45 -36.11
N LEU A 852 -10.98 17.03 -34.84
CA LEU A 852 -9.96 17.29 -33.81
C LEU A 852 -8.82 16.26 -33.82
N VAL A 853 -8.98 15.10 -34.48
CA VAL A 853 -7.96 14.04 -34.56
C VAL A 853 -6.66 14.56 -35.16
N GLY A 854 -6.75 15.36 -36.23
CA GLY A 854 -5.59 15.96 -36.90
C GLY A 854 -4.76 16.87 -35.99
N PRO A 855 -5.36 17.93 -35.41
CA PRO A 855 -4.72 18.79 -34.42
C PRO A 855 -4.17 18.05 -33.20
N ALA A 856 -4.92 17.09 -32.65
CA ALA A 856 -4.49 16.29 -31.49
C ALA A 856 -3.27 15.44 -31.79
N ALA A 857 -3.24 14.73 -32.93
CA ALA A 857 -2.06 13.98 -33.37
C ALA A 857 -0.85 14.91 -33.55
N GLY A 858 -1.05 16.06 -34.22
CA GLY A 858 0.03 17.04 -34.40
C GLY A 858 0.61 17.56 -33.09
N ALA A 859 -0.22 17.72 -32.06
CA ALA A 859 0.22 18.12 -30.73
C ALA A 859 0.92 16.98 -29.96
N ALA A 860 0.37 15.77 -30.00
CA ALA A 860 0.98 14.60 -29.37
C ALA A 860 2.35 14.26 -29.98
N ARG A 861 2.54 14.43 -31.29
CA ARG A 861 3.86 14.27 -31.94
C ARG A 861 4.94 15.16 -31.31
N ARG A 862 4.61 16.42 -31.00
CA ARG A 862 5.56 17.35 -30.36
C ARG A 862 5.96 16.92 -28.95
N LEU A 863 5.05 16.26 -28.23
CA LEU A 863 5.31 15.74 -26.89
C LEU A 863 6.19 14.50 -26.89
N LEU A 864 6.47 13.90 -28.05
CA LEU A 864 7.47 12.83 -28.12
C LEU A 864 8.88 13.34 -27.80
N ASP A 865 9.13 14.65 -27.93
CA ASP A 865 10.41 15.28 -27.59
C ASP A 865 10.41 15.90 -26.18
N ASP A 866 9.38 15.63 -25.37
CA ASP A 866 9.31 16.12 -23.99
C ASP A 866 10.43 15.51 -23.13
N PRO A 867 11.07 16.29 -22.24
CA PRO A 867 12.12 15.75 -21.36
C PRO A 867 11.62 14.72 -20.36
N GLU A 868 10.31 14.70 -20.07
CA GLU A 868 9.73 13.82 -19.04
C GLU A 868 9.19 12.53 -19.66
N PRO A 869 9.75 11.35 -19.33
CA PRO A 869 9.33 10.07 -19.93
C PRO A 869 7.84 9.79 -19.78
N GLU A 870 7.21 10.14 -18.66
CA GLU A 870 5.77 9.92 -18.48
C GLU A 870 4.90 10.80 -19.40
N VAL A 871 5.40 11.95 -19.86
CA VAL A 871 4.73 12.77 -20.88
C VAL A 871 4.87 12.11 -22.25
N VAL A 872 6.07 11.63 -22.59
CA VAL A 872 6.33 10.86 -23.82
C VAL A 872 5.46 9.60 -23.88
N GLN A 873 5.33 8.88 -22.76
CA GLN A 873 4.47 7.70 -22.61
C GLN A 873 2.98 8.04 -22.86
N ALA A 874 2.51 9.15 -22.31
CA ALA A 874 1.15 9.63 -22.55
C ALA A 874 0.94 10.05 -24.01
N ALA A 875 1.93 10.67 -24.64
CA ALA A 875 1.91 11.02 -26.06
C ALA A 875 1.83 9.79 -26.96
N LEU A 876 2.66 8.76 -26.70
CA LEU A 876 2.60 7.47 -27.40
C LEU A 876 1.23 6.81 -27.26
N THR A 877 0.67 6.85 -26.05
CA THR A 877 -0.68 6.34 -25.77
C THR A 877 -1.73 7.07 -26.60
N ALA A 878 -1.70 8.40 -26.60
CA ALA A 878 -2.65 9.22 -27.34
C ALA A 878 -2.55 8.97 -28.85
N LEU A 879 -1.33 8.93 -29.42
CA LEU A 879 -1.14 8.62 -30.85
C LEU A 879 -1.68 7.23 -31.21
N ALA A 880 -1.47 6.24 -30.34
CA ALA A 880 -2.00 4.90 -30.55
C ALA A 880 -3.54 4.86 -30.55
N GLN A 881 -4.19 5.56 -29.61
CA GLN A 881 -5.66 5.68 -29.54
C GLN A 881 -6.24 6.43 -30.74
N LEU A 882 -5.54 7.46 -31.23
CA LEU A 882 -5.92 8.18 -32.45
C LEU A 882 -5.80 7.32 -33.71
N GLY A 883 -5.03 6.22 -33.67
CA GLY A 883 -5.04 5.14 -34.67
C GLY A 883 -4.63 5.53 -36.09
N ARG A 884 -3.83 6.59 -36.27
CA ARG A 884 -3.44 7.10 -37.60
C ARG A 884 -2.26 6.30 -38.18
N PRO A 885 -2.35 5.73 -39.39
CA PRO A 885 -1.26 4.96 -40.00
C PRO A 885 0.07 5.71 -40.11
N GLU A 886 0.04 7.01 -40.39
CA GLU A 886 1.23 7.86 -40.49
C GLU A 886 1.98 8.05 -39.16
N ASP A 887 1.33 7.78 -38.02
CA ASP A 887 1.93 7.86 -36.69
C ASP A 887 2.65 6.57 -36.28
N ALA A 888 2.38 5.46 -36.98
CA ALA A 888 2.89 4.14 -36.59
C ALA A 888 4.42 4.10 -36.58
N GLY A 889 5.08 4.73 -37.56
CA GLY A 889 6.54 4.81 -37.62
C GLY A 889 7.16 5.60 -36.46
N LEU A 890 6.49 6.66 -35.97
CA LEU A 890 6.95 7.44 -34.82
C LEU A 890 6.81 6.65 -33.51
N VAL A 891 5.71 5.90 -33.36
CA VAL A 891 5.52 5.00 -32.23
C VAL A 891 6.56 3.87 -32.28
N ALA A 892 6.80 3.26 -33.45
CA ALA A 892 7.76 2.18 -33.62
C ALA A 892 9.21 2.60 -33.31
N ALA A 893 9.59 3.86 -33.56
CA ALA A 893 10.92 4.37 -33.22
C ALA A 893 11.23 4.26 -31.72
N ARG A 894 10.22 4.26 -30.85
CA ARG A 894 10.38 4.15 -29.39
C ARG A 894 10.56 2.71 -28.89
N LEU A 895 10.49 1.70 -29.74
CA LEU A 895 10.85 0.32 -29.39
C LEU A 895 12.34 0.17 -29.02
N SER A 896 13.19 1.12 -29.40
CA SER A 896 14.61 1.14 -29.08
C SER A 896 14.97 2.12 -27.95
N ASP A 897 13.99 2.68 -27.25
CA ASP A 897 14.21 3.66 -26.18
C ASP A 897 14.96 3.02 -24.99
N PRO A 898 15.89 3.71 -24.30
CA PRO A 898 16.53 3.17 -23.10
C PRO A 898 15.56 2.87 -21.95
N SER A 899 14.46 3.60 -21.83
CA SER A 899 13.44 3.35 -20.80
C SER A 899 12.55 2.17 -21.17
N ALA A 900 12.45 1.15 -20.31
CA ALA A 900 11.54 0.04 -20.56
C ALA A 900 10.07 0.49 -20.62
N MET A 901 9.67 1.47 -19.81
CA MET A 901 8.34 2.07 -19.86
C MET A 901 8.01 2.58 -21.27
N LEU A 902 8.93 3.28 -21.93
CA LEU A 902 8.70 3.83 -23.27
C LEU A 902 8.71 2.74 -24.35
N ARG A 903 9.61 1.75 -24.26
CA ARG A 903 9.61 0.59 -25.19
C ARG A 903 8.32 -0.21 -25.14
N GLU A 904 7.86 -0.50 -23.93
CA GLU A 904 6.64 -1.29 -23.67
C GLU A 904 5.37 -0.49 -24.03
N ALA A 905 5.34 0.81 -23.74
CA ALA A 905 4.29 1.71 -24.20
C ALA A 905 4.19 1.78 -25.73
N ALA A 906 5.33 1.77 -26.42
CA ALA A 906 5.41 1.74 -27.87
C ALA A 906 4.90 0.40 -28.44
N ALA A 907 5.33 -0.73 -27.88
CA ALA A 907 4.86 -2.05 -28.30
C ALA A 907 3.34 -2.19 -28.16
N GLY A 908 2.78 -1.83 -27.00
CA GLY A 908 1.33 -1.83 -26.80
C GLY A 908 0.60 -0.78 -27.61
N GLY A 909 1.24 0.36 -27.88
CA GLY A 909 0.74 1.39 -28.79
C GLY A 909 0.54 0.85 -30.20
N LEU A 910 1.56 0.20 -30.78
CA LEU A 910 1.46 -0.43 -32.10
C LEU A 910 0.36 -1.49 -32.13
N GLY A 911 0.26 -2.33 -31.10
CA GLY A 911 -0.81 -3.32 -31.01
C GLY A 911 -2.22 -2.69 -31.05
N ARG A 912 -2.45 -1.65 -30.24
CA ARG A 912 -3.75 -0.95 -30.21
C ARG A 912 -4.14 -0.29 -31.52
N MET A 913 -3.16 0.23 -32.27
CA MET A 913 -3.39 0.83 -33.60
C MET A 913 -3.94 -0.18 -34.62
N GLY A 914 -3.86 -1.49 -34.35
CA GLY A 914 -4.44 -2.54 -35.18
C GLY A 914 -3.88 -2.52 -36.60
N VAL A 915 -4.77 -2.50 -37.60
CA VAL A 915 -4.42 -2.51 -39.03
C VAL A 915 -3.40 -1.41 -39.40
N ALA A 916 -3.49 -0.24 -38.76
CA ALA A 916 -2.64 0.90 -39.04
C ALA A 916 -1.14 0.67 -38.73
N ALA A 917 -0.81 -0.30 -37.88
CA ALA A 917 0.56 -0.59 -37.46
C ALA A 917 1.13 -1.93 -37.95
N LEU A 918 0.40 -2.71 -38.76
CA LEU A 918 0.83 -4.05 -39.19
C LEU A 918 2.22 -4.06 -39.87
N SER A 919 2.49 -3.08 -40.73
CA SER A 919 3.78 -2.97 -41.41
C SER A 919 4.94 -2.68 -40.45
N GLU A 920 4.68 -1.92 -39.39
CA GLU A 920 5.68 -1.58 -38.37
C GLU A 920 5.94 -2.76 -37.44
N ILE A 921 4.89 -3.49 -37.03
CA ILE A 921 5.02 -4.72 -36.24
C ILE A 921 5.81 -5.77 -37.02
N ALA A 922 5.50 -5.97 -38.30
CA ALA A 922 6.24 -6.91 -39.15
C ALA A 922 7.72 -6.52 -39.30
N ARG A 923 8.02 -5.22 -39.38
CA ARG A 923 9.40 -4.73 -39.44
C ARG A 923 10.15 -4.95 -38.13
N ALA A 924 9.51 -4.69 -36.98
CA ALA A 924 10.09 -4.95 -35.67
C ALA A 924 10.42 -6.44 -35.47
N LEU A 925 9.53 -7.33 -35.92
CA LEU A 925 9.76 -8.79 -35.91
C LEU A 925 10.90 -9.24 -36.84
N ALA A 926 11.28 -8.44 -37.85
CA ALA A 926 12.38 -8.72 -38.76
C ALA A 926 13.67 -7.96 -38.41
N ALA A 927 13.70 -7.24 -37.27
CA ALA A 927 14.85 -6.44 -36.87
C ALA A 927 16.10 -7.30 -36.59
N PRO A 928 17.31 -6.79 -36.88
CA PRO A 928 18.55 -7.52 -36.60
C PRO A 928 18.75 -7.74 -35.09
N GLU A 929 18.32 -6.81 -34.25
CA GLU A 929 18.44 -6.88 -32.79
C GLU A 929 17.36 -7.79 -32.18
N PRO A 930 17.73 -8.85 -31.42
CA PRO A 930 16.74 -9.72 -30.78
C PRO A 930 15.82 -9.01 -29.79
N ALA A 931 16.33 -7.98 -29.10
CA ALA A 931 15.51 -7.18 -28.17
C ALA A 931 14.34 -6.48 -28.88
N LEU A 932 14.56 -5.97 -30.10
CA LEU A 932 13.51 -5.34 -30.90
C LEU A 932 12.52 -6.39 -31.42
N ARG A 933 13.00 -7.56 -31.85
CA ARG A 933 12.12 -8.66 -32.27
C ARG A 933 11.23 -9.15 -31.14
N ALA A 934 11.74 -9.22 -29.91
CA ALA A 934 10.95 -9.57 -28.73
C ALA A 934 9.84 -8.54 -28.46
N LEU A 935 10.11 -7.24 -28.62
CA LEU A 935 9.09 -6.19 -28.52
C LEU A 935 8.10 -6.23 -29.69
N GLY A 936 8.56 -6.59 -30.89
CA GLY A 936 7.69 -6.85 -32.04
C GLY A 936 6.72 -7.99 -31.79
N ALA A 937 7.18 -9.07 -31.13
CA ALA A 937 6.32 -10.18 -30.71
C ALA A 937 5.28 -9.73 -29.67
N LEU A 938 5.68 -8.89 -28.70
CA LEU A 938 4.74 -8.32 -27.75
C LEU A 938 3.70 -7.42 -28.44
N ALA A 939 4.13 -6.57 -29.37
CA ALA A 939 3.23 -5.70 -30.14
C ALA A 939 2.21 -6.51 -30.97
N ALA A 940 2.67 -7.60 -31.60
CA ALA A 940 1.79 -8.54 -32.32
C ALA A 940 0.76 -9.17 -31.38
N ALA A 941 1.18 -9.63 -30.19
CA ALA A 941 0.26 -10.21 -29.21
C ALA A 941 -0.77 -9.19 -28.69
N GLN A 942 -0.36 -7.94 -28.52
CA GLN A 942 -1.23 -6.83 -28.09
C GLN A 942 -2.02 -6.19 -29.24
N SER A 943 -2.04 -6.80 -30.43
CA SER A 943 -2.83 -6.34 -31.57
C SER A 943 -4.33 -6.35 -31.25
N SER A 944 -5.04 -5.29 -31.62
CA SER A 944 -6.51 -5.27 -31.68
C SER A 944 -7.06 -5.98 -32.93
N ASP A 945 -6.19 -6.28 -33.91
CA ASP A 945 -6.54 -6.92 -35.18
C ASP A 945 -6.06 -8.39 -35.27
N PRO A 946 -6.91 -9.32 -35.73
CA PRO A 946 -6.59 -10.72 -36.02
C PRO A 946 -5.33 -10.97 -36.87
N ALA A 947 -5.04 -10.13 -37.86
CA ALA A 947 -3.88 -10.27 -38.73
C ALA A 947 -2.59 -9.84 -38.01
N GLY A 948 -2.67 -8.85 -37.12
CA GLY A 948 -1.54 -8.46 -36.29
C GLY A 948 -1.14 -9.56 -35.31
N LEU A 949 -2.13 -10.21 -34.68
CA LEU A 949 -1.87 -11.36 -33.81
C LEU A 949 -1.21 -12.52 -34.58
N ALA A 950 -1.62 -12.77 -35.83
CA ALA A 950 -1.04 -13.83 -36.65
C ALA A 950 0.45 -13.63 -36.96
N LEU A 951 0.98 -12.40 -36.87
CA LEU A 951 2.42 -12.14 -37.04
C LEU A 951 3.29 -12.82 -35.97
N LEU A 952 2.70 -13.23 -34.84
CA LEU A 952 3.40 -13.92 -33.76
C LEU A 952 4.00 -15.28 -34.19
N ASP A 953 3.47 -15.90 -35.25
CA ASP A 953 3.96 -17.17 -35.80
C ASP A 953 5.46 -17.16 -36.15
N GLY A 954 5.99 -16.02 -36.59
CA GLY A 954 7.41 -15.86 -36.88
C GLY A 954 8.27 -15.90 -35.62
N ALA A 955 7.79 -15.29 -34.54
CA ALA A 955 8.55 -15.15 -33.29
C ALA A 955 8.71 -16.49 -32.55
N PHE A 956 7.77 -17.43 -32.70
CA PHE A 956 7.92 -18.80 -32.18
C PHE A 956 9.05 -19.58 -32.87
N LYS A 957 9.51 -19.15 -34.04
CA LYS A 957 10.55 -19.83 -34.84
C LYS A 957 11.87 -19.05 -34.86
N ASP A 958 11.99 -18.03 -34.01
CA ASP A 958 13.16 -17.15 -33.98
C ASP A 958 14.43 -17.90 -33.59
N ALA A 959 15.58 -17.47 -34.11
CA ALA A 959 16.87 -18.06 -33.74
C ALA A 959 17.22 -17.83 -32.26
N GLU A 960 16.81 -16.69 -31.70
CA GLU A 960 17.15 -16.30 -30.33
C GLU A 960 16.13 -16.83 -29.31
N ALA A 961 16.62 -17.49 -28.26
CA ALA A 961 15.75 -18.08 -27.23
C ALA A 961 14.92 -17.02 -26.48
N ALA A 962 15.49 -15.84 -26.24
CA ALA A 962 14.79 -14.73 -25.59
C ALA A 962 13.55 -14.26 -26.39
N VAL A 963 13.62 -14.29 -27.73
CA VAL A 963 12.49 -13.90 -28.60
C VAL A 963 11.40 -14.97 -28.54
N ARG A 964 11.76 -16.25 -28.66
CA ARG A 964 10.81 -17.36 -28.56
C ARG A 964 10.12 -17.40 -27.18
N GLY A 965 10.89 -17.23 -26.10
CA GLY A 965 10.36 -17.14 -24.74
C GLY A 965 9.41 -15.95 -24.56
N THR A 966 9.76 -14.79 -25.13
CA THR A 966 8.87 -13.61 -25.13
C THR A 966 7.58 -13.88 -25.92
N ALA A 967 7.65 -14.53 -27.09
CA ALA A 967 6.45 -14.87 -27.87
C ALA A 967 5.49 -15.77 -27.10
N VAL A 968 6.01 -16.77 -26.38
CA VAL A 968 5.23 -17.66 -25.51
C VAL A 968 4.58 -16.87 -24.37
N ALA A 969 5.33 -16.03 -23.67
CA ALA A 969 4.80 -15.21 -22.58
C ALA A 969 3.77 -14.18 -23.09
N ALA A 970 4.00 -13.59 -24.25
CA ALA A 970 3.15 -12.57 -24.85
C ALA A 970 1.74 -13.08 -25.18
N LEU A 971 1.55 -14.40 -25.34
CA LEU A 971 0.21 -15.00 -25.47
C LEU A 971 -0.70 -14.63 -24.29
N PHE A 972 -0.16 -14.44 -23.08
CA PHE A 972 -0.93 -14.06 -21.90
C PHE A 972 -1.28 -12.58 -21.86
N ALA A 973 -0.56 -11.76 -22.62
CA ALA A 973 -0.83 -10.35 -22.86
C ALA A 973 -1.78 -10.09 -24.05
N VAL A 974 -2.27 -11.15 -24.73
CA VAL A 974 -3.23 -11.00 -25.83
C VAL A 974 -4.52 -10.36 -25.33
N GLN A 975 -4.98 -9.34 -26.05
CA GLN A 975 -6.19 -8.59 -25.75
C GLN A 975 -7.43 -9.50 -25.67
N ASP A 976 -8.37 -9.14 -24.81
CA ASP A 976 -9.57 -9.94 -24.47
C ASP A 976 -10.36 -10.45 -25.70
N PRO A 977 -10.65 -9.64 -26.74
CA PRO A 977 -11.37 -10.11 -27.94
C PRO A 977 -10.65 -11.24 -28.68
N LEU A 978 -9.32 -11.25 -28.61
CA LEU A 978 -8.48 -12.22 -29.31
C LEU A 978 -7.95 -13.32 -28.40
N LYS A 979 -8.25 -13.31 -27.08
CA LYS A 979 -7.92 -14.40 -26.15
C LYS A 979 -8.34 -15.78 -26.67
N PRO A 980 -9.54 -15.98 -27.25
CA PRO A 980 -9.93 -17.28 -27.81
C PRO A 980 -9.03 -17.77 -28.95
N ARG A 981 -8.31 -16.86 -29.62
CA ARG A 981 -7.38 -17.17 -30.72
C ARG A 981 -6.00 -17.62 -30.23
N ARG A 982 -5.69 -17.52 -28.93
CA ARG A 982 -4.45 -18.09 -28.36
C ARG A 982 -4.30 -19.58 -28.72
N LYS A 983 -5.42 -20.31 -28.80
CA LYS A 983 -5.46 -21.73 -29.18
C LYS A 983 -4.93 -22.01 -30.60
N ASP A 984 -4.96 -21.01 -31.49
CA ASP A 984 -4.49 -21.13 -32.87
C ASP A 984 -2.96 -21.43 -32.87
N PHE A 985 -2.24 -21.00 -31.83
CA PHE A 985 -0.80 -21.24 -31.65
C PHE A 985 -0.46 -22.58 -30.97
N GLY A 986 -1.45 -23.41 -30.66
CA GLY A 986 -1.24 -24.72 -30.01
C GLY A 986 -0.19 -25.62 -30.69
N PRO A 987 -0.15 -25.74 -32.03
CA PRO A 987 0.90 -26.51 -32.72
C PRO A 987 2.31 -25.97 -32.47
N ALA A 988 2.50 -24.64 -32.48
CA ALA A 988 3.80 -24.01 -32.21
C ALA A 988 4.25 -24.25 -30.77
N LEU A 989 3.33 -24.11 -29.81
CA LEU A 989 3.62 -24.38 -28.40
C LEU A 989 4.00 -25.85 -28.15
N ARG A 990 3.35 -26.82 -28.83
CA ARG A 990 3.71 -28.24 -28.75
C ARG A 990 5.13 -28.49 -29.23
N LEU A 991 5.49 -27.91 -30.36
CA LEU A 991 6.83 -28.04 -30.93
C LEU A 991 7.89 -27.46 -29.98
N LEU A 992 7.68 -26.24 -29.48
CA LEU A 992 8.60 -25.60 -28.55
C LEU A 992 8.74 -26.39 -27.25
N ALA A 993 7.64 -26.88 -26.66
CA ALA A 993 7.70 -27.65 -25.43
C ALA A 993 8.47 -28.97 -25.58
N ALA A 994 8.38 -29.61 -26.75
CA ALA A 994 9.02 -30.90 -27.00
C ALA A 994 10.48 -30.77 -27.44
N GLU A 995 10.81 -29.79 -28.28
CA GLU A 995 12.04 -29.80 -29.09
C GLU A 995 12.92 -28.56 -28.93
N ASP A 996 12.46 -27.48 -28.27
CA ASP A 996 13.27 -26.26 -28.18
C ASP A 996 14.62 -26.52 -27.48
N PRO A 997 15.77 -26.05 -27.98
CA PRO A 997 17.06 -26.26 -27.34
C PRO A 997 17.14 -25.61 -25.95
N ASP A 998 16.45 -24.49 -25.74
CA ASP A 998 16.47 -23.75 -24.48
C ASP A 998 15.46 -24.34 -23.47
N PRO A 999 15.90 -24.83 -22.30
CA PRO A 999 15.03 -25.43 -21.30
C PRO A 999 14.00 -24.46 -20.70
N VAL A 1000 14.31 -23.17 -20.63
CA VAL A 1000 13.41 -22.13 -20.14
C VAL A 1000 12.28 -21.94 -21.15
N VAL A 1001 12.59 -21.91 -22.46
CA VAL A 1001 11.58 -21.83 -23.52
C VAL A 1001 10.70 -23.08 -23.54
N ARG A 1002 11.28 -24.29 -23.42
CA ARG A 1002 10.50 -25.54 -23.32
C ARG A 1002 9.52 -25.50 -22.16
N SER A 1003 10.00 -25.13 -20.96
CA SER A 1003 9.18 -25.03 -19.75
C SER A 1003 8.06 -24.00 -19.91
N ALA A 1004 8.39 -22.80 -20.40
CA ALA A 1004 7.40 -21.76 -20.66
C ALA A 1004 6.32 -22.22 -21.66
N ALA A 1005 6.71 -22.88 -22.75
CA ALA A 1005 5.78 -23.38 -23.76
C ALA A 1005 4.87 -24.48 -23.21
N ALA A 1006 5.40 -25.40 -22.39
CA ALA A 1006 4.60 -26.42 -21.71
C ALA A 1006 3.56 -25.81 -20.76
N ARG A 1007 3.96 -24.79 -19.96
CA ARG A 1007 3.03 -24.03 -19.10
C ARG A 1007 1.97 -23.30 -19.93
N ALA A 1008 2.37 -22.66 -21.02
CA ALA A 1008 1.47 -21.96 -21.92
C ALA A 1008 0.42 -22.88 -22.55
N MET A 1009 0.83 -24.09 -22.99
CA MET A 1009 -0.11 -25.08 -23.51
C MET A 1009 -1.19 -25.46 -22.51
N ALA A 1010 -0.81 -25.71 -21.26
CA ALA A 1010 -1.74 -26.14 -20.22
C ALA A 1010 -2.78 -25.05 -19.86
N ALA A 1011 -2.44 -23.78 -20.05
CA ALA A 1011 -3.35 -22.67 -19.77
C ALA A 1011 -4.17 -22.23 -21.00
N VAL A 1012 -3.66 -22.42 -22.21
CA VAL A 1012 -4.31 -22.01 -23.47
C VAL A 1012 -5.20 -23.12 -24.05
N GLY A 1013 -4.87 -24.39 -23.81
CA GLY A 1013 -5.67 -25.56 -24.17
C GLY A 1013 -6.32 -26.15 -22.92
N GLY A 1014 -7.64 -26.08 -22.84
CA GLY A 1014 -8.42 -26.78 -21.81
C GLY A 1014 -8.33 -28.29 -21.92
#